data_AF-A0A8S1U8T6-F1
#
_entry.id   AF-A0A8S1U8T6-F1
#
_cell.length_a   1.000
_cell.length_b   1.000
_cell.length_c   1.000
_cell.angle_alpha   90.00
_cell.angle_beta   90.00
_cell.angle_gamma   90.00
#
_symmetry.space_group_name_H-M   'P 1'
#
loop_
_entity.id
_entity.type
_entity.pdbx_description
1 polymer ?
#
loop_
_entity_poly.entity_id
_entity_poly.type
_entity_poly.pdbx_seq_one_letter_code
_entity_poly.pdbx_strand_id
1 'polypeptide(L)'
;MKTKKLNCFDVELCDNALFDNEQLIRPKSKPKSNSELTPLEVQYQEIKKDYQQDLVLLQRGNFFLAYQEDAHFIRKYIDLQWKIPNYLVGLNEASVIEHIHTLIMQTDRKVVYCEQSVFQMTQNQIRDRFITGIYSKGLLGFGILGENIENIETNYLVSLYKDEAIVLDTISKVAYKTSIENLNFIKITEIITNEKIKTLALKNTAKGDSAFEQLEIFFKERFINGISQITFIDDSSLFSKYCLISDNAIKQLFFKPLIQPSTKEGCRKLQMILRKIPIEGIKDKQLAQQDMRNHLIFRDSFLGEIKRVGSLQHQMARVFNAPKDCLILKQFLNNIKYILMQLKQKIYINKQNYKSEQLKNLKELNDNILQKIQQEFIWEGENLDILVPQNQERTLYNQILENLEKTEDEANDEYQKIKSQFYDNDPKIKYYGFEIEMPEDYKTPSFMLFSNKRQGYRKYTTQLLQKKQQQHIKLLDQLKKFIHLFYQQVIENIIKHKDYFQEIINQISDLDVLIAMSKYLENDQHKCLPIQSDQNQLILKDFCHPLIQNCIPNDLNINKCIILTGYNGAGKSTILRSVGLLVILAMLGCYVPCQQMIFKTFNEIHCRMGAYDTIRESTFFVELQEVRRMIDTQNSLLLIDELGRGTSSIDGHAIAYSILKYLLKQNSMILFTTHFDITLDQVMYYMDNYQLQKGQVIKELTSKILI
;
A
#
# COMPACT_ATOMS: atom_id res chain seq x y z
N MET A 1 35.91 12.81 -37.30
CA MET A 1 34.52 12.65 -37.77
C MET A 1 33.61 12.59 -36.55
N LYS A 2 32.66 13.53 -36.45
CA LYS A 2 31.71 13.64 -35.33
C LYS A 2 30.82 12.40 -35.29
N THR A 3 30.96 11.57 -34.26
CA THR A 3 30.05 10.46 -34.00
C THR A 3 28.71 11.02 -33.51
N LYS A 4 27.68 10.85 -34.33
CA LYS A 4 26.28 11.08 -33.93
C LYS A 4 25.99 10.15 -32.75
N LYS A 5 25.73 10.72 -31.57
CA LYS A 5 25.04 10.01 -30.48
C LYS A 5 23.67 9.58 -31.01
N LEU A 6 23.49 8.29 -31.22
CA LEU A 6 22.19 7.68 -31.46
C LEU A 6 21.44 7.68 -30.11
N ASN A 7 20.62 8.71 -29.92
CA ASN A 7 19.66 8.80 -28.82
C ASN A 7 18.42 7.97 -29.20
N CYS A 8 18.46 6.66 -28.94
CA CYS A 8 17.25 5.84 -28.88
C CYS A 8 17.00 5.50 -27.39
N PHE A 9 16.21 6.36 -26.75
CA PHE A 9 15.80 6.24 -25.35
C PHE A 9 14.34 5.80 -25.32
N ASP A 10 14.13 4.50 -25.12
CA ASP A 10 12.81 3.96 -24.83
C ASP A 10 12.67 3.85 -23.31
N VAL A 11 11.84 4.70 -22.73
CA VAL A 11 11.35 4.56 -21.37
C VAL A 11 10.23 3.53 -21.43
N GLU A 12 10.40 2.40 -20.76
CA GLU A 12 9.38 1.35 -20.67
C GLU A 12 8.16 1.89 -19.93
N LEU A 13 7.20 2.41 -20.69
CA LEU A 13 5.81 2.27 -20.31
C LEU A 13 5.49 0.78 -20.39
N CYS A 14 4.66 0.28 -19.48
CA CYS A 14 3.96 -0.99 -19.70
C CYS A 14 3.08 -0.82 -20.96
N ASP A 15 3.66 -0.99 -22.15
CA ASP A 15 2.99 -0.95 -23.44
C ASP A 15 2.01 -2.12 -23.52
N ASN A 16 0.78 -1.85 -23.09
CA ASN A 16 -0.39 -2.60 -23.53
C ASN A 16 -1.34 -1.63 -24.27
N ALA A 17 -0.80 -0.81 -25.17
CA ALA A 17 -1.60 -0.09 -26.14
C ALA A 17 -1.93 -0.99 -27.33
N LEU A 18 -2.61 -2.11 -27.07
CA LEU A 18 -3.55 -2.63 -28.05
C LEU A 18 -4.90 -2.10 -27.61
N PHE A 19 -5.38 -1.08 -28.31
CA PHE A 19 -6.82 -0.89 -28.45
C PHE A 19 -7.33 -2.16 -29.11
N ASP A 20 -7.68 -3.15 -28.29
CA ASP A 20 -8.69 -4.10 -28.70
C ASP A 20 -9.91 -3.25 -29.00
N ASN A 21 -10.15 -3.05 -30.30
CA ASN A 21 -11.45 -2.70 -30.85
C ASN A 21 -12.42 -3.86 -30.57
N GLU A 22 -12.52 -4.29 -29.30
CA GLU A 22 -13.57 -5.15 -28.84
C GLU A 22 -14.85 -4.33 -28.94
N GLN A 23 -15.67 -4.72 -29.91
CA GLN A 23 -17.06 -4.29 -30.05
C GLN A 23 -17.67 -4.16 -28.65
N LEU A 24 -18.04 -2.93 -28.28
CA LEU A 24 -18.92 -2.66 -27.13
C LEU A 24 -20.03 -3.70 -27.16
N ILE A 25 -19.96 -4.69 -26.26
CA ILE A 25 -21.03 -5.67 -26.08
C ILE A 25 -22.19 -4.86 -25.50
N ARG A 26 -23.04 -4.35 -26.39
CA ARG A 26 -24.25 -3.64 -25.99
C ARG A 26 -25.09 -4.62 -25.17
N PRO A 27 -25.50 -4.27 -23.95
CA PRO A 27 -26.33 -5.14 -23.14
C PRO A 27 -27.61 -5.52 -23.92
N LYS A 28 -27.98 -6.81 -23.90
CA LYS A 28 -29.21 -7.32 -24.53
C LYS A 28 -30.50 -6.85 -23.83
N SER A 29 -30.40 -6.17 -22.70
CA SER A 29 -31.53 -5.57 -21.98
C SER A 29 -31.80 -4.15 -22.50
N LYS A 30 -33.08 -3.83 -22.74
CA LYS A 30 -33.51 -2.45 -23.06
C LYS A 30 -32.99 -1.51 -21.95
N PRO A 31 -32.40 -0.34 -22.30
CA PRO A 31 -32.04 0.66 -21.30
C PRO A 31 -33.32 1.08 -20.56
N LYS A 32 -33.32 0.95 -19.24
CA LYS A 32 -34.41 1.44 -18.38
C LYS A 32 -34.55 2.95 -18.56
N SER A 33 -35.79 3.44 -18.63
CA SER A 33 -36.06 4.88 -18.57
C SER A 33 -35.68 5.43 -17.20
N ASN A 34 -35.36 6.73 -17.07
CA ASN A 34 -35.01 7.33 -15.77
C ASN A 34 -36.11 7.14 -14.69
N SER A 35 -37.37 6.96 -15.10
CA SER A 35 -38.50 6.65 -14.21
C SER A 35 -38.54 5.20 -13.70
N GLU A 36 -37.76 4.28 -14.27
CA GLU A 36 -37.71 2.85 -13.90
C GLU A 36 -36.47 2.49 -13.06
N LEU A 37 -35.57 3.47 -12.83
CA LEU A 37 -34.40 3.28 -12.00
C LEU A 37 -34.77 3.31 -10.52
N THR A 38 -34.29 2.31 -9.78
CA THR A 38 -34.29 2.36 -8.32
C THR A 38 -33.42 3.52 -7.85
N PRO A 39 -33.66 4.10 -6.65
CA PRO A 39 -32.88 5.26 -6.22
C PRO A 39 -31.37 4.96 -6.07
N LEU A 40 -30.99 3.70 -5.84
CA LEU A 40 -29.60 3.26 -5.85
C LEU A 40 -28.99 3.28 -7.26
N GLU A 41 -29.75 2.87 -8.27
CA GLU A 41 -29.31 2.94 -9.68
C GLU A 41 -29.21 4.40 -10.15
N VAL A 42 -30.06 5.30 -9.64
CA VAL A 42 -29.95 6.75 -9.92
C VAL A 42 -28.62 7.29 -9.41
N GLN A 43 -28.26 7.03 -8.14
CA GLN A 43 -26.96 7.45 -7.59
C GLN A 43 -25.79 6.87 -8.38
N TYR A 44 -25.89 5.60 -8.81
CA TYR A 44 -24.87 4.97 -9.66
C TYR A 44 -24.70 5.71 -11.00
N GLN A 45 -25.81 6.02 -11.67
CA GLN A 45 -25.80 6.72 -12.96
C GLN A 45 -25.30 8.17 -12.83
N GLU A 46 -25.61 8.86 -11.73
CA GLU A 46 -25.07 10.19 -11.45
C GLU A 46 -23.55 10.19 -11.38
N ILE A 47 -22.96 9.25 -10.64
CA ILE A 47 -21.50 9.08 -10.57
C ILE A 47 -20.95 8.68 -11.96
N LYS A 48 -21.60 7.73 -12.64
CA LYS A 48 -21.11 7.20 -13.92
C LYS A 48 -21.06 8.26 -15.03
N LYS A 49 -21.86 9.33 -14.97
CA LYS A 49 -21.82 10.45 -15.93
C LYS A 49 -20.46 11.12 -16.00
N ASP A 50 -19.81 11.26 -14.84
CA ASP A 50 -18.50 11.92 -14.72
C ASP A 50 -17.33 10.93 -14.94
N TYR A 51 -17.60 9.62 -14.83
CA TYR A 51 -16.61 8.54 -14.88
C TYR A 51 -16.96 7.46 -15.94
N GLN A 52 -17.28 7.89 -17.16
CA GLN A 52 -17.83 7.00 -18.19
C GLN A 52 -16.90 5.85 -18.58
N GLN A 53 -15.59 6.10 -18.59
CA GLN A 53 -14.55 5.13 -18.98
C GLN A 53 -14.03 4.29 -17.82
N ASP A 54 -14.35 4.66 -16.58
CA ASP A 54 -13.83 4.03 -15.36
C ASP A 54 -14.89 3.10 -14.75
N LEU A 55 -14.47 2.07 -14.02
CA LEU A 55 -15.38 1.12 -13.36
C LEU A 55 -15.90 1.69 -12.05
N VAL A 56 -17.22 1.79 -11.89
CA VAL A 56 -17.83 2.29 -10.66
C VAL A 56 -18.25 1.12 -9.77
N LEU A 57 -17.77 1.13 -8.51
CA LEU A 57 -18.14 0.20 -7.44
C LEU A 57 -18.89 0.95 -6.34
N LEU A 58 -20.17 0.63 -6.15
CA LEU A 58 -21.06 1.34 -5.22
C LEU A 58 -21.44 0.46 -4.03
N GLN A 59 -21.07 0.86 -2.81
CA GLN A 59 -21.33 0.05 -1.61
C GLN A 59 -22.83 -0.03 -1.26
N ARG A 60 -23.30 -1.23 -0.92
CA ARG A 60 -24.62 -1.51 -0.37
C ARG A 60 -24.49 -2.59 0.71
N GLY A 61 -24.50 -2.16 1.97
CA GLY A 61 -24.17 -3.04 3.10
C GLY A 61 -22.77 -3.62 2.90
N ASN A 62 -22.62 -4.93 3.08
CA ASN A 62 -21.33 -5.62 3.00
C ASN A 62 -20.91 -5.98 1.57
N PHE A 63 -21.49 -5.35 0.55
CA PHE A 63 -21.19 -5.61 -0.86
C PHE A 63 -20.95 -4.32 -1.64
N PHE A 64 -20.07 -4.39 -2.63
CA PHE A 64 -19.88 -3.37 -3.66
C PHE A 64 -20.54 -3.82 -4.95
N LEU A 65 -21.39 -2.97 -5.50
CA LEU A 65 -22.20 -3.27 -6.67
C LEU A 65 -21.67 -2.57 -7.92
N ALA A 66 -21.68 -3.29 -9.03
CA ALA A 66 -21.46 -2.74 -10.36
C ALA A 66 -22.61 -3.12 -11.28
N TYR A 67 -23.01 -2.19 -12.15
CA TYR A 67 -24.20 -2.34 -13.00
C TYR A 67 -23.81 -2.39 -14.48
N GLN A 68 -24.66 -3.01 -15.30
CA GLN A 68 -24.63 -2.97 -16.76
C GLN A 68 -23.25 -3.26 -17.36
N GLU A 69 -22.64 -2.32 -18.07
CA GLU A 69 -21.37 -2.49 -18.77
C GLU A 69 -20.22 -2.79 -17.81
N ASP A 70 -20.17 -2.10 -16.66
CA ASP A 70 -19.16 -2.34 -15.64
C ASP A 70 -19.30 -3.75 -15.06
N ALA A 71 -20.55 -4.21 -14.85
CA ALA A 71 -20.82 -5.56 -14.37
C ALA A 71 -20.33 -6.64 -15.35
N HIS A 72 -20.56 -6.46 -16.66
CA HIS A 72 -20.05 -7.37 -17.68
C HIS A 72 -18.54 -7.35 -17.75
N PHE A 73 -17.95 -6.15 -17.72
CA PHE A 73 -16.50 -5.98 -17.79
C PHE A 73 -15.81 -6.67 -16.61
N ILE A 74 -16.28 -6.44 -15.38
CA ILE A 74 -15.71 -7.05 -14.18
C ILE A 74 -15.77 -8.59 -14.26
N ARG A 75 -16.86 -9.18 -14.76
CA ARG A 75 -16.99 -10.64 -14.89
C ARG A 75 -16.04 -11.28 -15.90
N LYS A 76 -15.45 -10.52 -16.82
CA LYS A 76 -14.42 -11.04 -17.74
C LYS A 76 -13.12 -11.38 -16.99
N TYR A 77 -12.84 -10.68 -15.90
CA TYR A 77 -11.58 -10.75 -15.16
C TYR A 77 -11.74 -11.41 -13.78
N ILE A 78 -12.94 -11.36 -13.21
CA ILE A 78 -13.25 -11.91 -11.89
C ILE A 78 -14.42 -12.88 -12.04
N ASP A 79 -14.25 -14.10 -11.56
CA ASP A 79 -15.30 -15.12 -11.56
C ASP A 79 -16.38 -14.80 -10.52
N LEU A 80 -17.31 -13.93 -10.90
CA LEU A 80 -18.46 -13.54 -10.09
C LEU A 80 -19.75 -14.14 -10.67
N GLN A 81 -20.66 -14.50 -9.77
CA GLN A 81 -22.03 -14.82 -10.16
C GLN A 81 -22.84 -13.55 -10.37
N TRP A 82 -23.74 -13.57 -11.36
CA TRP A 82 -24.74 -12.53 -11.53
C TRP A 82 -25.66 -12.48 -10.32
N LYS A 83 -25.83 -11.29 -9.72
CA LYS A 83 -26.91 -11.02 -8.77
C LYS A 83 -28.23 -10.77 -9.50
N ILE A 84 -28.14 -10.11 -10.65
CA ILE A 84 -29.21 -10.02 -11.64
C ILE A 84 -28.58 -10.39 -12.99
N PRO A 85 -29.12 -11.40 -13.71
CA PRO A 85 -28.55 -11.88 -14.97
C PRO A 85 -28.26 -10.75 -15.95
N ASN A 86 -27.02 -10.67 -16.45
CA ASN A 86 -26.55 -9.67 -17.40
C ASN A 86 -26.81 -8.21 -16.99
N TYR A 87 -26.82 -7.93 -15.68
CA TYR A 87 -27.18 -6.60 -15.21
C TYR A 87 -26.45 -6.15 -13.94
N LEU A 88 -26.26 -7.03 -12.95
CA LEU A 88 -25.71 -6.65 -11.66
C LEU A 88 -24.77 -7.73 -11.13
N VAL A 89 -23.59 -7.30 -10.69
CA VAL A 89 -22.68 -8.11 -9.87
C VAL A 89 -22.43 -7.45 -8.52
N GLY A 90 -22.08 -8.27 -7.54
CA GLY A 90 -21.73 -7.82 -6.20
C GLY A 90 -20.41 -8.44 -5.76
N LEU A 91 -19.49 -7.61 -5.29
CA LEU A 91 -18.23 -8.00 -4.68
C LEU A 91 -18.38 -7.88 -3.16
N ASN A 92 -17.90 -8.86 -2.40
CA ASN A 92 -17.95 -8.79 -0.94
C ASN A 92 -16.97 -7.71 -0.44
N GLU A 93 -17.35 -6.90 0.53
CA GLU A 93 -16.49 -5.90 1.18
C GLU A 93 -15.17 -6.52 1.67
N ALA A 94 -15.22 -7.75 2.20
CA ALA A 94 -14.03 -8.44 2.71
C ALA A 94 -12.97 -8.73 1.63
N SER A 95 -13.36 -8.88 0.36
CA SER A 95 -12.46 -9.20 -0.77
C SER A 95 -12.45 -8.14 -1.86
N VAL A 96 -13.15 -7.01 -1.67
CA VAL A 96 -13.28 -5.98 -2.70
C VAL A 96 -11.91 -5.40 -3.09
N ILE A 97 -10.99 -5.29 -2.13
CA ILE A 97 -9.65 -4.75 -2.35
C ILE A 97 -8.83 -5.65 -3.28
N GLU A 98 -8.86 -6.97 -3.06
CA GLU A 98 -8.17 -7.94 -3.92
C GLU A 98 -8.74 -7.93 -5.35
N HIS A 99 -10.06 -7.76 -5.46
CA HIS A 99 -10.74 -7.62 -6.74
C HIS A 99 -10.38 -6.31 -7.44
N ILE A 100 -10.36 -5.17 -6.74
CA ILE A 100 -9.90 -3.88 -7.29
C ILE A 100 -8.47 -4.02 -7.79
N HIS A 101 -7.58 -4.61 -6.99
CA HIS A 101 -6.20 -4.89 -7.38
C HIS A 101 -6.12 -5.72 -8.66
N THR A 102 -6.91 -6.79 -8.76
CA THR A 102 -6.98 -7.63 -9.97
C THR A 102 -7.43 -6.83 -11.19
N LEU A 103 -8.50 -6.03 -11.05
CA LEU A 103 -9.04 -5.23 -12.14
C LEU A 103 -8.04 -4.18 -12.66
N ILE A 104 -7.40 -3.44 -11.76
CA ILE A 104 -6.42 -2.43 -12.18
C ILE A 104 -5.14 -3.06 -12.72
N MET A 105 -4.74 -4.26 -12.28
CA MET A 105 -3.54 -4.91 -12.81
C MET A 105 -3.79 -5.51 -14.20
N GLN A 106 -4.99 -6.02 -14.45
CA GLN A 106 -5.34 -6.68 -15.70
C GLN A 106 -5.92 -5.74 -16.77
N THR A 107 -6.28 -4.51 -16.40
CA THR A 107 -6.97 -3.56 -17.30
C THR A 107 -6.43 -2.15 -17.14
N ASP A 108 -6.65 -1.28 -18.13
CA ASP A 108 -6.27 0.14 -18.03
C ASP A 108 -7.40 1.04 -17.51
N ARG A 109 -8.52 0.46 -17.08
CA ARG A 109 -9.63 1.21 -16.49
C ARG A 109 -9.33 1.53 -15.04
N LYS A 110 -9.65 2.76 -14.62
CA LYS A 110 -9.61 3.11 -13.20
C LYS A 110 -10.83 2.51 -12.51
N VAL A 111 -10.74 2.35 -11.20
CA VAL A 111 -11.86 1.93 -10.36
C VAL A 111 -12.26 3.08 -9.44
N VAL A 112 -13.48 3.57 -9.60
CA VAL A 112 -14.12 4.55 -8.72
C VAL A 112 -14.79 3.79 -7.59
N TYR A 113 -14.27 3.95 -6.39
CA TYR A 113 -14.71 3.26 -5.19
C TYR A 113 -15.58 4.18 -4.35
N CYS A 114 -16.83 3.78 -4.15
CA CYS A 114 -17.85 4.59 -3.49
C CYS A 114 -18.40 3.90 -2.25
N GLU A 115 -18.21 4.49 -1.09
CA GLU A 115 -18.67 3.93 0.19
C GLU A 115 -20.00 4.50 0.62
N GLN A 116 -20.74 3.69 1.37
CA GLN A 116 -22.03 4.02 1.92
C GLN A 116 -21.85 4.82 3.21
N SER A 117 -22.53 5.95 3.29
CA SER A 117 -22.64 6.71 4.53
C SER A 117 -23.22 5.82 5.63
N VAL A 118 -22.56 5.77 6.80
CA VAL A 118 -23.06 5.07 7.99
C VAL A 118 -24.32 5.74 8.54
N PHE A 119 -24.51 7.01 8.19
CA PHE A 119 -25.62 7.83 8.62
C PHE A 119 -26.94 7.43 7.96
N GLN A 120 -27.93 6.99 8.75
CA GLN A 120 -29.26 6.62 8.26
C GLN A 120 -30.36 7.39 9.01
N MET A 121 -31.14 8.18 8.25
CA MET A 121 -32.13 9.11 8.78
C MET A 121 -33.42 8.43 9.27
N THR A 122 -33.87 7.37 8.58
CA THR A 122 -35.05 6.55 8.91
C THR A 122 -34.83 5.15 8.32
N GLN A 123 -35.50 4.12 8.84
CA GLN A 123 -35.37 2.74 8.32
C GLN A 123 -35.67 2.62 6.81
N ASN A 124 -36.42 3.56 6.23
CA ASN A 124 -36.90 3.51 4.84
C ASN A 124 -36.14 4.40 3.83
N GLN A 125 -35.18 5.23 4.26
CA GLN A 125 -34.36 6.04 3.35
C GLN A 125 -33.08 5.32 2.92
N ILE A 126 -32.74 5.42 1.64
CA ILE A 126 -31.50 4.90 1.07
C ILE A 126 -30.36 5.83 1.50
N ARG A 127 -29.32 5.26 2.13
CA ARG A 127 -28.15 6.02 2.60
C ARG A 127 -27.37 6.57 1.40
N ASP A 128 -26.81 7.77 1.49
CA ASP A 128 -25.97 8.32 0.42
C ASP A 128 -24.66 7.53 0.24
N ARG A 129 -24.10 7.57 -0.98
CA ARG A 129 -22.74 7.11 -1.27
C ARG A 129 -21.89 8.24 -1.80
N PHE A 130 -20.61 8.19 -1.46
CA PHE A 130 -19.63 9.18 -1.91
C PHE A 130 -18.39 8.47 -2.42
N ILE A 131 -17.69 9.10 -3.36
CA ILE A 131 -16.40 8.60 -3.86
C ILE A 131 -15.38 8.77 -2.74
N THR A 132 -14.81 7.67 -2.27
CA THR A 132 -13.75 7.69 -1.24
C THR A 132 -12.37 7.39 -1.83
N GLY A 133 -12.31 6.91 -3.07
CA GLY A 133 -11.07 6.82 -3.83
C GLY A 133 -11.27 6.50 -5.30
N ILE A 134 -10.30 6.92 -6.11
CA ILE A 134 -10.18 6.52 -7.52
C ILE A 134 -8.85 5.82 -7.67
N TYR A 135 -8.88 4.56 -8.10
CA TYR A 135 -7.72 3.68 -8.14
C TYR A 135 -7.29 3.35 -9.56
N SER A 136 -5.98 3.38 -9.80
CA SER A 136 -5.31 3.04 -11.05
C SER A 136 -4.03 2.24 -10.77
N LYS A 137 -3.39 1.70 -11.81
CA LYS A 137 -2.09 1.02 -11.70
C LYS A 137 -1.03 1.87 -10.99
N GLY A 138 -0.97 3.18 -11.23
CA GLY A 138 -0.02 4.08 -10.57
C GLY A 138 -0.39 4.47 -9.14
N LEU A 139 -1.51 3.98 -8.59
CA LEU A 139 -2.02 4.36 -7.27
C LEU A 139 -2.04 3.20 -6.26
N LEU A 140 -1.32 2.11 -6.53
CA LEU A 140 -1.30 0.92 -5.66
C LEU A 140 -0.91 1.22 -4.22
N GLY A 141 -0.06 2.23 -3.99
CA GLY A 141 0.41 2.59 -2.66
C GLY A 141 -0.48 3.57 -1.88
N PHE A 142 -1.63 3.97 -2.45
CA PHE A 142 -2.54 4.98 -1.91
C PHE A 142 -3.93 4.44 -1.56
N GLY A 143 -4.66 5.21 -0.75
CA GLY A 143 -5.99 4.86 -0.26
C GLY A 143 -6.04 3.48 0.40
N ILE A 144 -7.17 2.78 0.27
CA ILE A 144 -7.37 1.46 0.88
C ILE A 144 -6.48 0.37 0.26
N LEU A 145 -6.03 0.55 -0.99
CA LEU A 145 -5.19 -0.42 -1.69
C LEU A 145 -3.79 -0.48 -1.07
N GLY A 146 -3.16 0.69 -0.87
CA GLY A 146 -1.81 0.77 -0.32
C GLY A 146 -1.68 0.19 1.08
N GLU A 147 -2.77 0.10 1.81
CA GLU A 147 -2.79 -0.33 3.21
C GLU A 147 -3.09 -1.82 3.37
N ASN A 148 -3.59 -2.46 2.31
CA ASN A 148 -4.02 -3.85 2.36
C ASN A 148 -3.20 -4.79 1.48
N ILE A 149 -2.45 -4.28 0.50
CA ILE A 149 -1.63 -5.12 -0.37
C ILE A 149 -0.26 -5.35 0.28
N GLU A 150 0.06 -6.60 0.58
CA GLU A 150 1.28 -6.99 1.31
C GLU A 150 2.51 -7.11 0.41
N ASN A 151 2.34 -7.38 -0.88
CA ASN A 151 3.41 -7.54 -1.86
C ASN A 151 3.22 -6.56 -3.01
N ILE A 152 3.73 -5.34 -2.85
CA ILE A 152 3.64 -4.32 -3.91
C ILE A 152 4.99 -4.25 -4.62
N GLU A 153 5.00 -4.49 -5.94
CA GLU A 153 6.16 -4.20 -6.80
C GLU A 153 6.45 -2.70 -6.82
N THR A 154 7.70 -2.29 -7.07
CA THR A 154 7.99 -0.87 -7.26
C THR A 154 7.02 -0.26 -8.26
N ASN A 155 6.39 0.83 -7.82
CA ASN A 155 5.33 1.46 -8.57
C ASN A 155 5.56 2.96 -8.55
N TYR A 156 5.96 3.48 -9.70
CA TYR A 156 6.30 4.88 -9.86
C TYR A 156 5.21 5.61 -10.64
N LEU A 157 4.77 6.72 -10.08
CA LEU A 157 3.95 7.72 -10.73
C LEU A 157 4.84 8.90 -11.08
N VAL A 158 4.86 9.32 -12.33
CA VAL A 158 5.74 10.41 -12.79
C VAL A 158 4.90 11.59 -13.27
N SER A 159 5.18 12.77 -12.76
CA SER A 159 4.62 14.03 -13.24
C SER A 159 5.65 14.76 -14.08
N LEU A 160 5.27 15.18 -15.28
CA LEU A 160 6.16 15.77 -16.28
C LEU A 160 5.69 17.17 -16.70
N TYR A 161 6.61 18.13 -16.65
CA TYR A 161 6.38 19.48 -17.15
C TYR A 161 7.67 20.09 -17.70
N LYS A 162 7.71 20.40 -19.01
CA LYS A 162 8.92 20.83 -19.73
C LYS A 162 10.07 19.85 -19.49
N ASP A 163 11.24 20.30 -19.01
CA ASP A 163 12.41 19.46 -18.72
C ASP A 163 12.41 18.90 -17.26
N GLU A 164 11.39 19.22 -16.48
CA GLU A 164 11.25 18.80 -15.09
C GLU A 164 10.39 17.52 -14.97
N ALA A 165 10.87 16.58 -14.15
CA ALA A 165 10.14 15.40 -13.75
C ALA A 165 10.06 15.31 -12.22
N ILE A 166 8.88 14.99 -11.71
CA ILE A 166 8.72 14.53 -10.32
C ILE A 166 8.37 13.07 -10.37
N VAL A 167 9.21 12.26 -9.74
CA VAL A 167 8.99 10.82 -9.61
C VAL A 167 8.51 10.53 -8.20
N LEU A 168 7.30 10.00 -8.11
CA LEU A 168 6.70 9.50 -6.88
C LEU A 168 6.82 7.98 -6.85
N ASP A 169 7.59 7.46 -5.89
CA ASP A 169 7.45 6.07 -5.49
C ASP A 169 6.19 5.95 -4.64
N THR A 170 5.16 5.33 -5.19
CA THR A 170 3.83 5.27 -4.58
C THR A 170 3.82 4.39 -3.33
N ILE A 171 4.74 3.43 -3.22
CA ILE A 171 4.88 2.58 -2.04
C ILE A 171 5.63 3.29 -0.94
N SER A 172 6.75 3.95 -1.23
CA SER A 172 7.40 4.74 -0.18
C SER A 172 6.67 6.05 0.13
N LYS A 173 5.76 6.46 -0.76
CA LYS A 173 5.13 7.78 -0.79
C LYS A 173 6.17 8.90 -0.77
N VAL A 174 7.33 8.64 -1.36
CA VAL A 174 8.41 9.62 -1.50
C VAL A 174 8.43 10.12 -2.92
N ALA A 175 8.26 11.43 -3.10
CA ALA A 175 8.42 12.12 -4.35
C ALA A 175 9.76 12.84 -4.38
N TYR A 176 10.44 12.80 -5.53
CA TYR A 176 11.67 13.54 -5.74
C TYR A 176 11.69 14.19 -7.11
N LYS A 177 12.36 15.33 -7.18
CA LYS A 177 12.56 16.10 -8.40
C LYS A 177 13.79 15.58 -9.16
N THR A 178 13.65 15.41 -10.48
CA THR A 178 14.73 14.96 -11.37
C THR A 178 14.53 15.52 -12.79
N SER A 179 15.51 15.33 -13.66
CA SER A 179 15.39 15.62 -15.10
C SER A 179 14.80 14.43 -15.85
N ILE A 180 14.18 14.68 -17.00
CA ILE A 180 13.61 13.63 -17.86
C ILE A 180 14.66 12.59 -18.29
N GLU A 181 15.91 13.01 -18.51
CA GLU A 181 17.01 12.13 -18.91
C GLU A 181 17.33 11.03 -17.88
N ASN A 182 17.02 11.29 -16.60
CA ASN A 182 17.29 10.37 -15.49
C ASN A 182 16.17 9.33 -15.28
N LEU A 183 15.09 9.38 -16.05
CA LEU A 183 13.95 8.45 -15.90
C LEU A 183 14.22 7.03 -16.42
N ASN A 184 15.30 6.84 -17.17
CA ASN A 184 15.64 5.58 -17.85
C ASN A 184 15.91 4.38 -16.90
N PHE A 185 16.02 4.62 -15.60
CA PHE A 185 16.35 3.60 -14.60
C PHE A 185 15.13 3.16 -13.77
N ILE A 186 13.93 3.65 -14.12
CA ILE A 186 12.74 3.53 -13.29
C ILE A 186 11.62 2.87 -14.11
N LYS A 187 11.01 1.82 -13.55
CA LYS A 187 9.81 1.21 -14.13
C LYS A 187 8.63 2.17 -13.90
N ILE A 188 8.28 2.97 -14.90
CA ILE A 188 7.20 3.95 -14.79
C ILE A 188 5.86 3.26 -15.02
N THR A 189 4.95 3.38 -14.05
CA THR A 189 3.64 2.72 -14.13
C THR A 189 2.55 3.66 -14.65
N GLU A 190 2.62 4.94 -14.28
CA GLU A 190 1.65 5.95 -14.71
C GLU A 190 2.33 7.32 -14.86
N ILE A 191 1.90 8.08 -15.87
CA ILE A 191 2.45 9.39 -16.22
C ILE A 191 1.34 10.44 -16.21
N ILE A 192 1.65 11.58 -15.59
CA ILE A 192 0.82 12.78 -15.54
C ILE A 192 1.54 13.87 -16.35
N THR A 193 0.88 14.46 -17.34
CA THR A 193 1.50 15.52 -18.16
C THR A 193 0.47 16.44 -18.82
N ASN A 194 0.80 17.73 -18.94
CA ASN A 194 -0.02 18.71 -19.69
C ASN A 194 0.34 18.78 -21.19
N GLU A 195 1.42 18.13 -21.62
CA GLU A 195 1.97 18.22 -22.98
C GLU A 195 1.66 16.99 -23.82
N LYS A 196 1.62 17.15 -25.16
CA LYS A 196 1.52 16.02 -26.10
C LYS A 196 2.89 15.37 -26.29
N ILE A 197 3.24 14.41 -25.44
CA ILE A 197 4.52 13.69 -25.56
C ILE A 197 4.46 12.69 -26.73
N LYS A 198 5.40 12.79 -27.69
CA LYS A 198 5.42 11.97 -28.93
C LYS A 198 6.03 10.57 -28.76
N THR A 199 6.80 10.32 -27.69
CA THR A 199 7.59 9.09 -27.48
C THR A 199 7.31 8.39 -26.15
N LEU A 200 6.29 8.83 -25.40
CA LEU A 200 5.94 8.35 -24.05
C LEU A 200 4.41 8.34 -23.89
N ALA A 201 3.68 7.97 -24.93
CA ALA A 201 2.29 8.37 -25.11
C ALA A 201 1.30 7.71 -24.13
N LEU A 202 1.16 8.28 -22.94
CA LEU A 202 -0.08 8.26 -22.17
C LEU A 202 -0.71 9.66 -22.21
N LYS A 203 -1.89 9.77 -22.83
CA LYS A 203 -2.75 10.95 -22.74
C LYS A 203 -3.33 11.02 -21.33
N ASN A 204 -3.09 12.11 -20.60
CA ASN A 204 -4.11 12.68 -19.73
C ASN A 204 -3.80 14.15 -19.46
N THR A 205 -4.77 15.00 -19.80
CA THR A 205 -4.76 16.46 -19.63
C THR A 205 -4.75 16.83 -18.14
N ALA A 206 -3.58 17.01 -17.54
CA ALA A 206 -3.50 17.64 -16.23
C ALA A 206 -3.62 19.18 -16.37
N LYS A 207 -3.82 19.85 -15.24
CA LYS A 207 -3.79 21.32 -15.11
C LYS A 207 -2.64 21.64 -14.15
N GLY A 208 -1.98 22.80 -14.29
CA GLY A 208 -0.88 23.23 -13.42
C GLY A 208 0.35 23.72 -14.20
N ASP A 209 1.11 24.61 -13.57
CA ASP A 209 2.24 25.35 -14.17
C ASP A 209 3.61 24.78 -13.78
N SER A 210 3.63 23.65 -13.05
CA SER A 210 4.81 22.84 -12.73
C SER A 210 4.48 21.35 -12.62
N ALA A 211 5.51 20.50 -12.63
CA ALA A 211 5.34 19.06 -12.38
C ALA A 211 4.76 18.80 -10.97
N PHE A 212 5.09 19.64 -9.99
CA PHE A 212 4.56 19.54 -8.63
C PHE A 212 3.07 19.86 -8.58
N GLU A 213 2.64 20.98 -9.16
CA GLU A 213 1.24 21.40 -9.17
C GLU A 213 0.35 20.40 -9.91
N GLN A 214 0.83 19.81 -11.01
CA GLN A 214 0.11 18.74 -11.71
C GLN A 214 -0.11 17.53 -10.81
N LEU A 215 0.91 17.13 -10.05
CA LEU A 215 0.81 16.03 -9.08
C LEU A 215 -0.17 16.40 -7.96
N GLU A 216 -0.11 17.64 -7.47
CA GLU A 216 -1.01 18.13 -6.42
C GLU A 216 -2.47 18.09 -6.84
N ILE A 217 -2.78 18.60 -8.03
CA ILE A 217 -4.12 18.59 -8.62
C ILE A 217 -4.59 17.15 -8.83
N PHE A 218 -3.74 16.29 -9.39
CA PHE A 218 -4.05 14.88 -9.63
C PHE A 218 -4.51 14.15 -8.36
N PHE A 219 -3.83 14.38 -7.23
CA PHE A 219 -4.18 13.77 -5.95
C PHE A 219 -5.40 14.40 -5.28
N LYS A 220 -5.55 15.74 -5.34
CA LYS A 220 -6.73 16.42 -4.78
C LYS A 220 -8.04 15.98 -5.44
N GLU A 221 -8.01 15.65 -6.73
CA GLU A 221 -9.19 15.15 -7.45
C GLU A 221 -9.56 13.70 -7.11
N ARG A 222 -8.63 12.90 -6.55
CA ARG A 222 -8.79 11.44 -6.37
C ARG A 222 -8.88 11.00 -4.93
N PHE A 223 -8.30 11.76 -4.01
CA PHE A 223 -8.23 11.43 -2.59
C PHE A 223 -8.51 12.67 -1.75
N ILE A 224 -9.30 12.47 -0.69
CA ILE A 224 -9.66 13.53 0.28
C ILE A 224 -8.40 14.17 0.88
N ASN A 225 -7.36 13.38 1.11
CA ASN A 225 -6.11 13.82 1.71
C ASN A 225 -5.11 14.46 0.73
N GLY A 226 -5.42 14.51 -0.57
CA GLY A 226 -4.51 15.02 -1.59
C GLY A 226 -3.08 14.47 -1.48
N ILE A 227 -2.09 15.34 -1.59
CA ILE A 227 -0.65 15.01 -1.49
C ILE A 227 -0.11 14.98 -0.06
N SER A 228 -0.93 15.19 0.97
CA SER A 228 -0.45 15.29 2.36
C SER A 228 0.27 14.02 2.85
N GLN A 229 0.10 12.89 2.17
CA GLN A 229 0.75 11.61 2.48
C GLN A 229 2.11 11.45 1.77
N ILE A 230 2.51 12.41 0.94
CA ILE A 230 3.71 12.35 0.13
C ILE A 230 4.82 13.18 0.79
N THR A 231 5.98 12.56 0.99
CA THR A 231 7.20 13.27 1.39
C THR A 231 7.93 13.73 0.14
N PHE A 232 8.11 15.05 -0.01
CA PHE A 232 8.87 15.61 -1.12
C PHE A 232 10.33 15.82 -0.74
N ILE A 233 11.23 15.37 -1.60
CA ILE A 233 12.67 15.49 -1.46
C ILE A 233 13.19 16.25 -2.68
N ASP A 234 13.66 17.47 -2.45
CA ASP A 234 14.17 18.36 -3.51
C ASP A 234 15.68 18.16 -3.78
N ASP A 235 16.25 17.05 -3.31
CA ASP A 235 17.69 16.79 -3.36
C ASP A 235 18.01 15.49 -4.12
N SER A 236 18.46 15.64 -5.37
CA SER A 236 18.92 14.53 -6.21
C SER A 236 20.14 13.79 -5.65
N SER A 237 20.90 14.40 -4.71
CA SER A 237 22.04 13.75 -4.06
C SER A 237 21.62 12.67 -3.05
N LEU A 238 20.33 12.61 -2.69
CA LEU A 238 19.86 11.64 -1.69
C LEU A 238 20.14 10.18 -2.12
N PHE A 239 20.10 9.88 -3.42
CA PHE A 239 20.43 8.55 -3.95
C PHE A 239 21.86 8.11 -3.64
N SER A 240 22.82 9.03 -3.49
CA SER A 240 24.19 8.66 -3.14
C SER A 240 24.32 8.11 -1.71
N LYS A 241 23.28 8.27 -0.87
CA LYS A 241 23.23 7.76 0.51
C LYS A 241 22.56 6.38 0.61
N TYR A 242 22.08 5.84 -0.49
CA TYR A 242 21.40 4.54 -0.52
C TYR A 242 22.04 3.61 -1.54
N CYS A 243 21.95 2.32 -1.23
CA CYS A 243 22.14 1.25 -2.18
C CYS A 243 20.80 0.91 -2.83
N LEU A 244 20.72 1.04 -4.14
CA LEU A 244 19.55 0.70 -4.93
C LEU A 244 19.58 -0.77 -5.33
N ILE A 245 18.51 -1.49 -5.01
CA ILE A 245 18.36 -2.90 -5.40
C ILE A 245 17.13 -3.02 -6.30
N SER A 246 17.34 -3.55 -7.50
CA SER A 246 16.24 -3.80 -8.43
C SER A 246 15.26 -4.83 -7.86
N ASP A 247 13.97 -4.71 -8.20
CA ASP A 247 12.96 -5.70 -7.78
C ASP A 247 13.31 -7.13 -8.27
N ASN A 248 13.96 -7.25 -9.43
CA ASN A 248 14.43 -8.53 -9.95
C ASN A 248 15.51 -9.13 -9.02
N ALA A 249 16.48 -8.32 -8.60
CA ALA A 249 17.50 -8.74 -7.64
C ALA A 249 16.87 -9.13 -6.29
N ILE A 250 15.88 -8.36 -5.79
CA ILE A 250 15.16 -8.73 -4.56
C ILE A 250 14.44 -10.08 -4.73
N LYS A 251 13.70 -10.28 -5.83
CA LYS A 251 13.00 -11.55 -6.10
C LYS A 251 13.96 -12.74 -6.22
N GLN A 252 15.11 -12.55 -6.85
CA GLN A 252 16.10 -13.62 -7.07
C GLN A 252 16.93 -13.94 -5.82
N LEU A 253 17.30 -12.93 -5.03
CA LEU A 253 18.18 -13.09 -3.85
C LEU A 253 17.39 -13.31 -2.55
N PHE A 254 16.21 -12.70 -2.41
CA PHE A 254 15.29 -12.81 -1.26
C PHE A 254 14.01 -13.59 -1.63
N PHE A 255 14.12 -14.64 -2.44
CA PHE A 255 12.98 -15.45 -2.89
C PHE A 255 12.17 -16.10 -1.74
N LYS A 256 12.77 -16.21 -0.55
CA LYS A 256 12.07 -16.60 0.69
C LYS A 256 12.46 -15.63 1.81
N PRO A 257 11.50 -15.11 2.58
CA PRO A 257 11.79 -14.09 3.59
C PRO A 257 12.56 -14.69 4.78
N LEU A 258 13.81 -14.24 4.96
CA LEU A 258 14.64 -14.56 6.13
C LEU A 258 14.31 -13.69 7.35
N ILE A 259 14.02 -12.43 7.09
CA ILE A 259 13.62 -11.43 8.09
C ILE A 259 12.11 -11.25 7.92
N GLN A 260 11.35 -11.53 8.98
CA GLN A 260 9.89 -11.55 8.95
C GLN A 260 9.34 -10.65 10.05
N PRO A 261 9.06 -9.36 9.73
CA PRO A 261 8.29 -8.48 10.59
C PRO A 261 6.91 -9.08 10.89
N SER A 262 6.35 -8.75 12.06
CA SER A 262 5.07 -9.31 12.51
C SER A 262 3.86 -8.49 12.10
N THR A 263 4.06 -7.22 11.73
CA THR A 263 3.01 -6.27 11.32
C THR A 263 3.06 -6.01 9.82
N LYS A 264 1.92 -5.63 9.22
CA LYS A 264 1.85 -5.28 7.80
C LYS A 264 2.73 -4.07 7.50
N GLU A 265 2.74 -3.09 8.39
CA GLU A 265 3.57 -1.89 8.31
C GLU A 265 5.06 -2.22 8.39
N GLY A 266 5.46 -3.14 9.26
CA GLY A 266 6.83 -3.64 9.34
C GLY A 266 7.25 -4.37 8.06
N CYS A 267 6.39 -5.23 7.51
CA CYS A 267 6.65 -5.90 6.22
C CYS A 267 6.84 -4.90 5.08
N ARG A 268 5.95 -3.91 4.97
CA ARG A 268 6.07 -2.82 3.99
C ARG A 268 7.35 -2.01 4.19
N LYS A 269 7.69 -1.68 5.45
CA LYS A 269 8.90 -0.94 5.78
C LYS A 269 10.16 -1.72 5.39
N LEU A 270 10.21 -3.02 5.65
CA LEU A 270 11.31 -3.88 5.21
C LEU A 270 11.44 -3.91 3.68
N GLN A 271 10.34 -4.06 2.95
CA GLN A 271 10.36 -4.02 1.48
C GLN A 271 10.87 -2.68 0.94
N MET A 272 10.50 -1.57 1.59
CA MET A 272 11.02 -0.24 1.23
C MET A 272 12.53 -0.14 1.50
N ILE A 273 12.99 -0.60 2.67
CA ILE A 273 14.41 -0.59 3.02
C ILE A 273 15.21 -1.45 2.03
N LEU A 274 14.72 -2.65 1.67
CA LEU A 274 15.41 -3.55 0.73
C LEU A 274 15.66 -2.91 -0.63
N ARG A 275 14.78 -2.02 -1.09
CA ARG A 275 14.92 -1.32 -2.38
C ARG A 275 15.92 -0.17 -2.32
N LYS A 276 16.04 0.46 -1.15
CA LYS A 276 16.86 1.65 -0.89
C LYS A 276 17.54 1.48 0.47
N ILE A 277 18.59 0.69 0.53
CA ILE A 277 19.27 0.39 1.80
C ILE A 277 20.19 1.56 2.15
N PRO A 278 20.04 2.24 3.30
CA PRO A 278 20.97 3.28 3.70
C PRO A 278 22.39 2.71 3.83
N ILE A 279 23.37 3.32 3.16
CA ILE A 279 24.79 2.88 3.22
C ILE A 279 25.48 3.34 4.51
N GLU A 280 24.90 4.32 5.19
CA GLU A 280 25.35 4.82 6.49
C GLU A 280 24.59 4.13 7.65
N GLY A 281 25.15 4.21 8.86
CA GLY A 281 24.50 3.71 10.08
C GLY A 281 24.43 2.18 10.20
N ILE A 282 25.14 1.42 9.34
CA ILE A 282 25.17 -0.05 9.38
C ILE A 282 25.58 -0.57 10.76
N LYS A 283 26.64 0.02 11.34
CA LYS A 283 27.13 -0.33 12.69
C LYS A 283 26.09 -0.04 13.77
N ASP A 284 25.31 1.04 13.63
CA ASP A 284 24.28 1.36 14.61
C ASP A 284 23.11 0.36 14.56
N LYS A 285 22.70 -0.06 13.36
CA LYS A 285 21.71 -1.14 13.16
C LYS A 285 22.18 -2.47 13.76
N GLN A 286 23.48 -2.78 13.67
CA GLN A 286 24.08 -3.94 14.31
C GLN A 286 23.94 -3.85 15.85
N LEU A 287 24.23 -2.69 16.44
CA LEU A 287 24.04 -2.45 17.87
C LEU A 287 22.57 -2.56 18.28
N ALA A 288 21.65 -2.02 17.47
CA ALA A 288 20.22 -2.06 17.75
C ALA A 288 19.69 -3.50 17.83
N GLN A 289 20.17 -4.38 16.95
CA GLN A 289 19.82 -5.81 16.98
C GLN A 289 20.34 -6.51 18.24
N GLN A 290 21.57 -6.17 18.68
CA GLN A 290 22.14 -6.68 19.93
C GLN A 290 21.35 -6.19 21.15
N ASP A 291 20.97 -4.91 21.17
CA ASP A 291 20.15 -4.34 22.24
C ASP A 291 18.80 -5.06 22.33
N MET A 292 18.11 -5.24 21.21
CA MET A 292 16.84 -5.99 21.18
C MET A 292 17.02 -7.44 21.65
N ARG A 293 18.15 -8.07 21.32
CA ARG A 293 18.47 -9.43 21.77
C ARG A 293 18.76 -9.50 23.26
N ASN A 294 19.35 -8.47 23.86
CA ASN A 294 19.61 -8.43 25.30
C ASN A 294 18.33 -8.18 26.13
N HIS A 295 17.24 -7.77 25.49
CA HIS A 295 15.95 -7.46 26.13
C HIS A 295 14.79 -8.35 25.62
N LEU A 296 15.03 -9.66 25.44
CA LEU A 296 14.09 -10.64 24.85
C LEU A 296 12.66 -10.55 25.42
N ILE A 297 12.52 -10.50 26.75
CA ILE A 297 11.20 -10.51 27.41
C ILE A 297 10.38 -9.27 26.99
N PHE A 298 10.98 -8.08 27.07
CA PHE A 298 10.32 -6.83 26.71
C PHE A 298 10.02 -6.78 25.21
N ARG A 299 10.98 -7.23 24.40
CA ARG A 299 10.87 -7.32 22.94
C ARG A 299 9.70 -8.20 22.50
N ASP A 300 9.65 -9.45 22.97
CA ASP A 300 8.61 -10.41 22.55
C ASP A 300 7.25 -10.06 23.12
N SER A 301 7.21 -9.53 24.35
CA SER A 301 5.99 -8.98 24.92
C SER A 301 5.49 -7.76 24.13
N PHE A 302 6.35 -6.86 23.67
CA PHE A 302 5.96 -5.73 22.82
C PHE A 302 5.40 -6.22 21.47
N LEU A 303 6.10 -7.16 20.83
CA LEU A 303 5.71 -7.74 19.55
C LEU A 303 4.32 -8.42 19.62
N GLY A 304 4.04 -9.13 20.72
CA GLY A 304 2.74 -9.74 20.96
C GLY A 304 1.61 -8.71 21.03
N GLU A 305 1.86 -7.54 21.61
CA GLU A 305 0.86 -6.48 21.72
C GLU A 305 0.64 -5.74 20.40
N ILE A 306 1.70 -5.40 19.66
CA ILE A 306 1.52 -4.74 18.35
C ILE A 306 0.76 -5.63 17.37
N LYS A 307 0.98 -6.96 17.44
CA LYS A 307 0.28 -7.92 16.59
C LYS A 307 -1.22 -7.98 16.86
N ARG A 308 -1.65 -7.79 18.11
CA ARG A 308 -3.06 -7.80 18.51
C ARG A 308 -3.83 -6.57 18.03
N VAL A 309 -3.16 -5.43 17.96
CA VAL A 309 -3.76 -4.15 17.54
C VAL A 309 -4.16 -4.16 16.05
N GLY A 310 -3.49 -4.96 15.23
CA GLY A 310 -3.68 -4.96 13.78
C GLY A 310 -3.04 -3.73 13.11
N SER A 311 -3.40 -3.48 11.85
CA SER A 311 -2.78 -2.40 11.08
C SER A 311 -3.31 -1.03 11.49
N LEU A 312 -2.46 -0.24 12.15
CA LEU A 312 -2.74 1.16 12.50
C LEU A 312 -2.75 2.06 11.27
N GLN A 313 -1.92 1.77 10.27
CA GLN A 313 -1.94 2.50 9.00
C GLN A 313 -3.30 2.38 8.34
N HIS A 314 -3.84 1.14 8.25
CA HIS A 314 -5.16 0.89 7.71
C HIS A 314 -6.29 1.57 8.49
N GLN A 315 -6.24 1.49 9.83
CA GLN A 315 -7.20 2.20 10.67
C GLN A 315 -7.14 3.70 10.40
N MET A 316 -5.93 4.29 10.36
CA MET A 316 -5.73 5.71 10.13
C MET A 316 -6.33 6.19 8.81
N ALA A 317 -6.07 5.54 7.67
CA ALA A 317 -6.66 6.06 6.44
C ALA A 317 -8.13 5.68 6.25
N ARG A 318 -8.67 4.67 6.92
CA ARG A 318 -10.14 4.55 7.02
C ARG A 318 -10.74 5.72 7.79
N VAL A 319 -10.14 6.12 8.91
CA VAL A 319 -10.59 7.33 9.63
C VAL A 319 -10.51 8.57 8.73
N PHE A 320 -9.42 8.74 7.97
CA PHE A 320 -9.23 9.96 7.17
C PHE A 320 -9.96 9.96 5.82
N ASN A 321 -10.23 8.80 5.20
CA ASN A 321 -10.86 8.72 3.88
C ASN A 321 -12.34 8.32 3.93
N ALA A 322 -12.81 7.72 5.03
CA ALA A 322 -14.21 7.34 5.23
C ALA A 322 -14.74 7.97 6.54
N PRO A 323 -14.87 9.31 6.60
CA PRO A 323 -15.07 10.06 7.84
C PRO A 323 -16.52 9.98 8.34
N LYS A 324 -17.10 8.78 8.50
CA LYS A 324 -18.42 8.60 9.15
C LYS A 324 -18.52 7.33 9.99
N ASP A 325 -17.42 6.64 10.26
CA ASP A 325 -17.42 5.43 11.10
C ASP A 325 -16.83 5.71 12.49
N CYS A 326 -17.72 6.01 13.43
CA CYS A 326 -17.39 6.23 14.84
C CYS A 326 -16.67 5.04 15.48
N LEU A 327 -17.02 3.80 15.08
CA LEU A 327 -16.44 2.61 15.66
C LEU A 327 -14.96 2.48 15.29
N ILE A 328 -14.63 2.71 14.01
CA ILE A 328 -13.24 2.68 13.54
C ILE A 328 -12.43 3.79 14.21
N LEU A 329 -12.99 5.00 14.30
CA LEU A 329 -12.33 6.11 15.00
C LEU A 329 -12.04 5.74 16.46
N LYS A 330 -13.03 5.21 17.18
CA LYS A 330 -12.88 4.77 18.58
C LYS A 330 -11.80 3.71 18.72
N GLN A 331 -11.82 2.69 17.86
CA GLN A 331 -10.81 1.63 17.82
C GLN A 331 -9.42 2.21 17.56
N PHE A 332 -9.27 3.08 16.56
CA PHE A 332 -8.01 3.73 16.22
C PHE A 332 -7.42 4.50 17.40
N LEU A 333 -8.21 5.38 18.04
CA LEU A 333 -7.73 6.16 19.18
C LEU A 333 -7.36 5.27 20.37
N ASN A 334 -8.18 4.26 20.68
CA ASN A 334 -7.89 3.32 21.77
C ASN A 334 -6.60 2.52 21.51
N ASN A 335 -6.42 2.06 20.27
CA ASN A 335 -5.24 1.33 19.84
C ASN A 335 -3.98 2.20 19.91
N ILE A 336 -4.04 3.46 19.46
CA ILE A 336 -2.94 4.41 19.60
C ILE A 336 -2.58 4.61 21.07
N LYS A 337 -3.57 4.85 21.95
CA LYS A 337 -3.35 4.98 23.39
C LYS A 337 -2.63 3.77 23.97
N TYR A 338 -3.10 2.58 23.59
CA TYR A 338 -2.53 1.32 24.03
C TYR A 338 -1.07 1.18 23.58
N ILE A 339 -0.76 1.44 22.32
CA ILE A 339 0.61 1.34 21.81
C ILE A 339 1.55 2.35 22.47
N LEU A 340 1.13 3.59 22.69
CA LEU A 340 1.94 4.59 23.40
C LEU A 340 2.31 4.10 24.81
N MET A 341 1.37 3.47 25.51
CA MET A 341 1.63 2.84 26.81
C MET A 341 2.66 1.70 26.69
N GLN A 342 2.54 0.83 25.68
CA GLN A 342 3.49 -0.27 25.45
C GLN A 342 4.90 0.24 25.09
N LEU A 343 5.01 1.25 24.22
CA LEU A 343 6.28 1.89 23.87
C LEU A 343 6.96 2.45 25.13
N LYS A 344 6.21 3.18 25.96
CA LYS A 344 6.73 3.74 27.21
C LYS A 344 7.26 2.66 28.16
N GLN A 345 6.46 1.62 28.41
CA GLN A 345 6.76 0.60 29.41
C GLN A 345 7.82 -0.42 28.97
N LYS A 346 7.94 -0.70 27.67
CA LYS A 346 8.79 -1.79 27.15
C LYS A 346 10.02 -1.31 26.41
N ILE A 347 9.93 -0.15 25.73
CA ILE A 347 11.01 0.38 24.89
C ILE A 347 11.65 1.61 25.55
N TYR A 348 10.90 2.67 25.79
CA TYR A 348 11.47 3.94 26.26
C TYR A 348 12.08 3.86 27.66
N ILE A 349 11.55 3.02 28.56
CA ILE A 349 12.12 2.85 29.90
C ILE A 349 13.59 2.36 29.87
N ASN A 350 13.97 1.64 28.81
CA ASN A 350 15.30 1.07 28.64
C ASN A 350 16.20 1.92 27.74
N LYS A 351 15.73 3.09 27.30
CA LYS A 351 16.39 3.91 26.27
C LYS A 351 17.82 4.31 26.63
N GLN A 352 18.10 4.56 27.90
CA GLN A 352 19.45 4.88 28.39
C GLN A 352 20.41 3.68 28.38
N ASN A 353 19.86 2.46 28.44
CA ASN A 353 20.63 1.21 28.52
C ASN A 353 21.01 0.67 27.13
N TYR A 354 20.33 1.10 26.08
CA TYR A 354 20.67 0.73 24.71
C TYR A 354 22.07 1.22 24.36
N LYS A 355 22.74 0.53 23.44
CA LYS A 355 24.02 0.95 22.87
C LYS A 355 23.81 1.72 21.57
N SER A 356 22.83 1.31 20.76
CA SER A 356 22.46 1.98 19.51
C SER A 356 21.98 3.41 19.74
N GLU A 357 22.52 4.34 18.96
CA GLU A 357 22.10 5.73 18.89
C GLU A 357 20.68 5.84 18.33
N GLN A 358 20.30 5.07 17.31
CA GLN A 358 18.94 5.05 16.78
C GLN A 358 17.92 4.73 17.87
N LEU A 359 18.18 3.72 18.71
CA LEU A 359 17.29 3.35 19.81
C LEU A 359 17.33 4.38 20.95
N LYS A 360 18.52 4.89 21.30
CA LYS A 360 18.69 5.97 22.29
C LYS A 360 18.02 7.27 21.89
N ASN A 361 17.89 7.54 20.60
CA ASN A 361 17.36 8.79 20.08
C ASN A 361 15.90 8.67 19.61
N LEU A 362 15.25 7.52 19.85
CA LEU A 362 13.81 7.37 19.56
C LEU A 362 13.04 8.52 20.22
N LYS A 363 12.27 9.26 19.42
CA LYS A 363 11.45 10.35 19.93
C LYS A 363 10.39 9.78 20.87
N GLU A 364 10.34 10.26 22.10
CA GLU A 364 9.36 9.83 23.09
C GLU A 364 7.99 10.43 22.77
N LEU A 365 7.08 9.57 22.33
CA LEU A 365 5.71 9.91 21.99
C LEU A 365 4.82 9.72 23.23
N ASN A 366 3.82 10.60 23.43
CA ASN A 366 2.94 10.61 24.60
C ASN A 366 1.47 10.83 24.23
N ASP A 367 0.56 10.56 25.16
CA ASP A 367 -0.87 10.63 24.88
C ASP A 367 -1.47 12.05 24.96
N ASN A 368 -0.66 13.12 25.09
CA ASN A 368 -1.16 14.49 25.26
C ASN A 368 -2.07 14.96 24.11
N ILE A 369 -1.70 14.67 22.85
CA ILE A 369 -2.52 15.01 21.68
C ILE A 369 -3.85 14.24 21.75
N LEU A 370 -3.79 12.97 22.15
CA LEU A 370 -4.97 12.12 22.27
C LEU A 370 -5.90 12.62 23.38
N GLN A 371 -5.35 13.01 24.52
CA GLN A 371 -6.10 13.59 25.64
C GLN A 371 -6.78 14.90 25.23
N LYS A 372 -6.09 15.78 24.49
CA LYS A 372 -6.69 17.02 23.97
C LYS A 372 -7.86 16.75 23.04
N ILE A 373 -7.68 15.85 22.07
CA ILE A 373 -8.75 15.45 21.14
C ILE A 373 -9.94 14.85 21.90
N GLN A 374 -9.68 13.97 22.88
CA GLN A 374 -10.72 13.31 23.67
C GLN A 374 -11.44 14.22 24.68
N GLN A 375 -10.97 15.45 24.91
CA GLN A 375 -11.68 16.43 25.74
C GLN A 375 -12.83 17.13 24.99
N GLU A 376 -12.85 17.03 23.66
CA GLU A 376 -13.83 17.73 22.82
C GLU A 376 -15.15 16.95 22.70
N PHE A 377 -15.13 15.64 22.94
CA PHE A 377 -16.28 14.76 22.73
C PHE A 377 -16.34 13.60 23.73
N ILE A 378 -17.52 13.01 23.87
CA ILE A 378 -17.72 11.73 24.56
C ILE A 378 -18.43 10.72 23.66
N TRP A 379 -18.36 9.46 24.06
CA TRP A 379 -19.08 8.35 23.40
C TRP A 379 -20.39 8.08 24.15
N GLU A 380 -21.53 8.14 23.45
CA GLU A 380 -22.86 7.84 24.01
C GLU A 380 -23.57 6.69 23.27
N GLY A 381 -24.39 5.94 24.01
CA GLY A 381 -25.23 4.86 23.49
C GLY A 381 -24.64 3.45 23.70
N GLU A 382 -25.47 2.52 24.22
CA GLU A 382 -25.03 1.16 24.59
C GLU A 382 -24.52 0.31 23.41
N ASN A 383 -24.82 0.67 22.16
CA ASN A 383 -24.46 -0.11 20.97
C ASN A 383 -24.14 0.72 19.71
N LEU A 384 -24.26 2.05 19.77
CA LEU A 384 -24.17 2.93 18.60
C LEU A 384 -22.91 3.79 18.56
N ASP A 385 -22.15 3.85 19.67
CA ASP A 385 -20.91 4.63 19.81
C ASP A 385 -21.02 6.01 19.13
N ILE A 386 -22.05 6.77 19.49
CA ILE A 386 -22.30 8.08 18.89
C ILE A 386 -21.31 9.08 19.51
N LEU A 387 -20.62 9.81 18.64
CA LEU A 387 -19.69 10.84 19.02
C LEU A 387 -20.47 12.15 19.24
N VAL A 388 -20.49 12.64 20.48
CA VAL A 388 -21.27 13.82 20.89
C VAL A 388 -20.36 14.87 21.52
N PRO A 389 -20.65 16.17 21.36
CA PRO A 389 -19.83 17.24 21.92
C PRO A 389 -19.76 17.18 23.43
N GLN A 390 -18.62 17.58 23.98
CA GLN A 390 -18.43 17.88 25.41
C GLN A 390 -18.14 19.37 25.64
N ASN A 391 -17.97 20.13 24.56
CA ASN A 391 -17.67 21.56 24.56
C ASN A 391 -18.96 22.41 24.63
N GLN A 392 -18.87 23.69 24.25
CA GLN A 392 -19.99 24.63 24.27
C GLN A 392 -21.17 24.19 23.39
N GLU A 393 -20.94 23.33 22.38
CA GLU A 393 -21.98 22.82 21.51
C GLU A 393 -22.87 21.76 22.19
N ARG A 394 -22.47 21.23 23.36
CA ARG A 394 -23.27 20.29 24.18
C ARG A 394 -24.62 20.86 24.55
N THR A 395 -24.70 22.16 24.83
CA THR A 395 -25.97 22.82 25.20
C THR A 395 -26.98 22.74 24.06
N LEU A 396 -26.55 22.96 22.81
CA LEU A 396 -27.41 22.86 21.65
C LEU A 396 -27.85 21.41 21.39
N TYR A 397 -26.93 20.44 21.54
CA TYR A 397 -27.25 19.01 21.44
C TYR A 397 -28.34 18.61 22.44
N ASN A 398 -28.16 18.96 23.73
CA ASN A 398 -29.13 18.64 24.77
C ASN A 398 -30.49 19.32 24.51
N GLN A 399 -30.51 20.57 24.04
CA GLN A 399 -31.76 21.26 23.69
C GLN A 399 -32.54 20.54 22.58
N ILE A 400 -31.85 19.96 21.59
CA ILE A 400 -32.52 19.19 20.53
C ILE A 400 -33.13 17.90 21.11
N LEU A 401 -32.42 17.21 22.02
CA LEU A 401 -32.93 16.03 22.71
C LEU A 401 -34.14 16.33 23.61
N GLU A 402 -34.06 17.38 24.43
CA GLU A 402 -35.17 17.82 25.28
C GLU A 402 -36.43 18.15 24.45
N ASN A 403 -36.24 18.77 23.28
CA ASN A 403 -37.35 19.07 22.38
C ASN A 403 -37.94 17.80 21.72
N LEU A 404 -37.11 16.78 21.47
CA LEU A 404 -37.56 15.48 20.97
C LEU A 404 -38.39 14.76 22.03
N GLU A 405 -37.87 14.63 23.25
CA GLU A 405 -38.58 14.03 24.39
C GLU A 405 -39.91 14.74 24.65
N LYS A 406 -39.91 16.07 24.69
CA LYS A 406 -41.15 16.85 24.83
C LYS A 406 -42.17 16.57 23.73
N THR A 407 -41.72 16.40 22.49
CA THR A 407 -42.62 16.10 21.36
C THR A 407 -43.21 14.69 21.48
N GLU A 408 -42.46 13.74 22.03
CA GLU A 408 -42.91 12.37 22.31
C GLU A 408 -43.88 12.32 23.49
N ASP A 409 -43.59 13.05 24.58
CA ASP A 409 -44.49 13.19 25.74
C ASP A 409 -45.83 13.79 25.34
N GLU A 410 -45.83 14.86 24.55
CA GLU A 410 -47.06 15.50 24.07
C GLU A 410 -47.88 14.57 23.17
N ALA A 411 -47.23 13.69 22.40
CA ALA A 411 -47.92 12.66 21.60
C ALA A 411 -48.49 11.55 22.50
N ASN A 412 -47.76 11.15 23.55
CA ASN A 412 -48.22 10.17 24.52
C ASN A 412 -49.42 10.70 25.34
N ASP A 413 -49.42 11.98 25.72
CA ASP A 413 -50.56 12.64 26.35
C ASP A 413 -51.81 12.62 25.46
N GLU A 414 -51.63 12.82 24.16
CA GLU A 414 -52.72 12.68 23.19
C GLU A 414 -53.23 11.23 23.11
N TYR A 415 -52.33 10.24 23.14
CA TYR A 415 -52.73 8.83 23.24
C TYR A 415 -53.54 8.53 24.49
N GLN A 416 -53.13 9.01 25.66
CA GLN A 416 -53.89 8.78 26.90
C GLN A 416 -55.28 9.42 26.83
N LYS A 417 -55.42 10.59 26.19
CA LYS A 417 -56.72 11.24 25.96
C LYS A 417 -57.60 10.40 25.03
N ILE A 418 -57.07 9.96 23.89
CA ILE A 418 -57.83 9.13 22.93
C ILE A 418 -58.23 7.80 23.57
N LYS A 419 -57.30 7.17 24.30
CA LYS A 419 -57.50 5.90 24.99
C LYS A 419 -58.61 5.99 26.04
N SER A 420 -58.57 7.00 26.91
CA SER A 420 -59.58 7.19 27.98
C SER A 420 -60.95 7.62 27.45
N GLN A 421 -61.02 8.38 26.35
CA GLN A 421 -62.28 8.90 25.82
C GLN A 421 -63.02 7.95 24.88
N PHE A 422 -62.31 7.11 24.11
CA PHE A 422 -62.93 6.36 23.01
C PHE A 422 -62.70 4.85 23.06
N TYR A 423 -61.67 4.39 23.76
CA TYR A 423 -61.11 3.04 23.55
C TYR A 423 -60.69 2.32 24.84
N ASP A 424 -61.33 2.68 25.95
CA ASP A 424 -61.04 2.28 27.34
C ASP A 424 -60.31 0.93 27.49
N ASN A 425 -58.97 0.99 27.53
CA ASN A 425 -58.06 -0.16 27.64
C ASN A 425 -58.28 -1.36 26.70
N ASP A 426 -58.79 -1.16 25.48
CA ASP A 426 -58.97 -2.25 24.52
C ASP A 426 -57.61 -2.80 24.02
N PRO A 427 -57.26 -4.08 24.30
CA PRO A 427 -55.98 -4.66 23.93
C PRO A 427 -55.80 -4.89 22.41
N LYS A 428 -56.88 -4.75 21.61
CA LYS A 428 -56.81 -4.87 20.15
C LYS A 428 -56.28 -3.60 19.47
N ILE A 429 -56.18 -2.50 20.21
CA ILE A 429 -55.65 -1.22 19.71
C ILE A 429 -54.19 -1.10 20.11
N LYS A 430 -53.34 -0.79 19.13
CA LYS A 430 -51.90 -0.65 19.34
C LYS A 430 -51.44 0.75 18.96
N TYR A 431 -50.65 1.35 19.83
CA TYR A 431 -50.10 2.69 19.64
C TYR A 431 -48.66 2.55 19.11
N TYR A 432 -48.38 3.15 17.96
CA TYR A 432 -47.12 3.02 17.23
C TYR A 432 -46.56 4.40 16.87
N GLY A 433 -45.69 4.95 17.72
CA GLY A 433 -45.00 6.22 17.46
C GLY A 433 -45.98 7.41 17.41
N PHE A 434 -46.43 7.81 16.22
CA PHE A 434 -47.43 8.86 15.97
C PHE A 434 -48.71 8.35 15.27
N GLU A 435 -48.89 7.03 15.22
CA GLU A 435 -50.04 6.34 14.60
C GLU A 435 -50.72 5.37 15.59
N ILE A 436 -52.01 5.12 15.36
CA ILE A 436 -52.85 4.20 16.13
C ILE A 436 -53.34 3.10 15.18
N GLU A 437 -52.97 1.85 15.45
CA GLU A 437 -53.38 0.67 14.69
C GLU A 437 -54.61 0.01 15.33
N MET A 438 -55.62 -0.28 14.51
CA MET A 438 -56.91 -0.83 14.93
C MET A 438 -57.39 -1.87 13.90
N PRO A 439 -58.18 -2.89 14.29
CA PRO A 439 -58.78 -3.81 13.32
C PRO A 439 -59.68 -3.09 12.30
N GLU A 440 -59.81 -3.64 11.08
CA GLU A 440 -60.54 -2.98 9.99
C GLU A 440 -62.00 -2.62 10.33
N ASP A 441 -62.64 -3.40 11.19
CA ASP A 441 -64.06 -3.29 11.54
C ASP A 441 -64.32 -2.34 12.73
N TYR A 442 -63.28 -1.70 13.28
CA TYR A 442 -63.44 -0.77 14.40
C TYR A 442 -64.08 0.55 13.98
N LYS A 443 -65.02 1.04 14.80
CA LYS A 443 -65.58 2.39 14.64
C LYS A 443 -64.52 3.43 15.00
N THR A 444 -64.27 4.37 14.09
CA THR A 444 -63.35 5.47 14.27
C THR A 444 -64.10 6.81 14.43
N PRO A 445 -63.80 7.59 15.48
CA PRO A 445 -64.21 8.99 15.58
C PRO A 445 -63.85 9.80 14.35
N SER A 446 -64.68 10.79 14.05
CA SER A 446 -64.57 11.64 12.86
C SER A 446 -63.30 12.50 12.80
N PHE A 447 -62.65 12.77 13.93
CA PHE A 447 -61.40 13.52 13.98
C PHE A 447 -60.16 12.68 13.62
N MET A 448 -60.28 11.35 13.56
CA MET A 448 -59.18 10.47 13.18
C MET A 448 -59.02 10.41 11.66
N LEU A 449 -57.77 10.57 11.23
CA LEU A 449 -57.35 10.58 9.84
C LEU A 449 -56.75 9.22 9.49
N PHE A 450 -57.18 8.64 8.38
CA PHE A 450 -56.59 7.40 7.87
C PHE A 450 -55.15 7.63 7.41
N SER A 451 -54.22 6.78 7.87
CA SER A 451 -52.81 6.80 7.46
C SER A 451 -52.52 5.71 6.42
N ASN A 452 -52.58 4.44 6.81
CA ASN A 452 -52.26 3.30 5.94
C ASN A 452 -53.02 2.02 6.36
N LYS A 453 -52.97 1.00 5.49
CA LYS A 453 -53.66 -0.29 5.68
C LYS A 453 -52.67 -1.44 5.72
N ARG A 454 -52.87 -2.37 6.66
CA ARG A 454 -52.18 -3.66 6.77
C ARG A 454 -53.22 -4.78 6.79
N GLN A 455 -52.85 -6.01 6.44
CA GLN A 455 -53.82 -7.12 6.38
C GLN A 455 -54.55 -7.30 7.73
N GLY A 456 -55.86 -7.02 7.76
CA GLY A 456 -56.71 -7.09 8.95
C GLY A 456 -56.71 -5.86 9.87
N TYR A 457 -55.90 -4.83 9.59
CA TYR A 457 -55.75 -3.64 10.43
C TYR A 457 -55.65 -2.33 9.61
N ARG A 458 -56.11 -1.22 10.19
CA ARG A 458 -55.92 0.13 9.66
C ARG A 458 -55.17 0.97 10.68
N LYS A 459 -54.27 1.81 10.20
CA LYS A 459 -53.61 2.83 11.01
C LYS A 459 -54.25 4.18 10.80
N TYR A 460 -54.43 4.87 11.90
CA TYR A 460 -55.00 6.20 11.96
C TYR A 460 -54.05 7.15 12.69
N THR A 461 -54.20 8.44 12.44
CA THR A 461 -53.52 9.51 13.18
C THR A 461 -54.54 10.61 13.47
N THR A 462 -54.15 11.63 14.22
CA THR A 462 -54.95 12.84 14.41
C THR A 462 -54.22 14.03 13.80
N GLN A 463 -54.89 15.18 13.66
CA GLN A 463 -54.22 16.41 13.22
C GLN A 463 -53.08 16.83 14.15
N LEU A 464 -53.21 16.57 15.46
CA LEU A 464 -52.18 16.92 16.44
C LEU A 464 -51.02 15.92 16.39
N LEU A 465 -51.27 14.61 16.39
CA LEU A 465 -50.25 13.58 16.21
C LEU A 465 -49.48 13.76 14.89
N GLN A 466 -50.17 14.08 13.79
CA GLN A 466 -49.51 14.35 12.51
C GLN A 466 -48.60 15.59 12.57
N LYS A 467 -49.03 16.67 13.25
CA LYS A 467 -48.17 17.85 13.48
C LYS A 467 -46.97 17.50 14.35
N LYS A 468 -47.15 16.70 15.42
CA LYS A 468 -46.06 16.25 16.29
C LYS A 468 -45.09 15.34 15.56
N GLN A 469 -45.58 14.45 14.70
CA GLN A 469 -44.76 13.62 13.82
C GLN A 469 -43.88 14.47 12.89
N GLN A 470 -44.46 15.50 12.24
CA GLN A 470 -43.69 16.40 11.39
C GLN A 470 -42.63 17.20 12.17
N GLN A 471 -42.96 17.64 13.38
CA GLN A 471 -42.03 18.32 14.28
C GLN A 471 -40.90 17.39 14.72
N HIS A 472 -41.22 16.16 15.11
CA HIS A 472 -40.26 15.14 15.50
C HIS A 472 -39.29 14.79 14.37
N ILE A 473 -39.80 14.58 13.15
CA ILE A 473 -38.96 14.35 11.96
C ILE A 473 -38.00 15.53 11.73
N LYS A 474 -38.47 16.78 11.86
CA LYS A 474 -37.63 17.97 11.70
C LYS A 474 -36.52 18.04 12.76
N LEU A 475 -36.85 17.76 14.03
CA LEU A 475 -35.88 17.75 15.13
C LEU A 475 -34.86 16.63 14.96
N LEU A 476 -35.30 15.44 14.55
CA LEU A 476 -34.40 14.35 14.18
C LEU A 476 -33.46 14.80 13.06
N ASP A 477 -33.95 15.44 12.00
CA ASP A 477 -33.11 15.95 10.91
C ASP A 477 -32.12 17.04 11.36
N GLN A 478 -32.50 17.87 12.33
CA GLN A 478 -31.59 18.83 12.96
C GLN A 478 -30.50 18.14 13.78
N LEU A 479 -30.88 17.21 14.66
CA LEU A 479 -29.93 16.40 15.45
C LEU A 479 -28.93 15.69 14.54
N LYS A 480 -29.42 15.16 13.44
CA LYS A 480 -28.63 14.44 12.47
C LYS A 480 -27.57 15.30 11.79
N LYS A 481 -27.98 16.47 11.30
CA LYS A 481 -27.07 17.45 10.70
C LYS A 481 -26.04 17.91 11.71
N PHE A 482 -26.47 18.15 12.95
CA PHE A 482 -25.59 18.55 14.04
C PHE A 482 -24.51 17.49 14.30
N ILE A 483 -24.88 16.22 14.52
CA ILE A 483 -23.91 15.13 14.74
C ILE A 483 -22.97 14.98 13.55
N HIS A 484 -23.49 15.10 12.32
CA HIS A 484 -22.67 14.99 11.13
C HIS A 484 -21.60 16.09 11.04
N LEU A 485 -21.99 17.35 11.26
CA LEU A 485 -21.07 18.49 11.25
C LEU A 485 -20.06 18.37 12.39
N PHE A 486 -20.51 17.99 13.58
CA PHE A 486 -19.63 17.79 14.73
C PHE A 486 -18.59 16.70 14.46
N TYR A 487 -19.00 15.57 13.89
CA TYR A 487 -18.07 14.51 13.50
C TYR A 487 -17.03 15.02 12.48
N GLN A 488 -17.44 15.79 11.46
CA GLN A 488 -16.52 16.37 10.49
C GLN A 488 -15.48 17.27 11.17
N GLN A 489 -15.91 18.13 12.10
CA GLN A 489 -14.99 18.97 12.87
C GLN A 489 -13.98 18.14 13.67
N VAL A 490 -14.41 17.06 14.31
CA VAL A 490 -13.51 16.16 15.05
C VAL A 490 -12.49 15.51 14.12
N ILE A 491 -12.91 15.02 12.95
CA ILE A 491 -11.98 14.44 11.96
C ILE A 491 -11.00 15.50 11.45
N GLU A 492 -11.47 16.70 11.11
CA GLU A 492 -10.59 17.80 10.69
C GLU A 492 -9.55 18.12 11.78
N ASN A 493 -9.95 18.09 13.04
CA ASN A 493 -9.03 18.27 14.16
C ASN A 493 -7.99 17.14 14.26
N ILE A 494 -8.40 15.88 14.08
CA ILE A 494 -7.49 14.73 14.08
C ILE A 494 -6.51 14.82 12.89
N ILE A 495 -6.98 15.19 11.70
CA ILE A 495 -6.15 15.32 10.50
C ILE A 495 -5.05 16.38 10.68
N LYS A 496 -5.30 17.46 11.43
CA LYS A 496 -4.25 18.45 11.79
C LYS A 496 -3.07 17.83 12.55
N HIS A 497 -3.28 16.68 13.20
CA HIS A 497 -2.25 15.93 13.93
C HIS A 497 -1.77 14.68 13.18
N LYS A 498 -2.06 14.55 11.88
CA LYS A 498 -1.68 13.39 11.06
C LYS A 498 -0.20 13.01 11.16
N ASP A 499 0.71 13.99 11.14
CA ASP A 499 2.16 13.71 11.21
C ASP A 499 2.55 13.05 12.54
N TYR A 500 1.85 13.36 13.62
CA TYR A 500 2.05 12.72 14.91
C TYR A 500 1.64 11.24 14.88
N PHE A 501 0.49 10.93 14.29
CA PHE A 501 0.04 9.54 14.14
C PHE A 501 0.94 8.76 13.17
N GLN A 502 1.38 9.39 12.07
CA GLN A 502 2.32 8.78 11.14
C GLN A 502 3.68 8.50 11.81
N GLU A 503 4.16 9.39 12.68
CA GLU A 503 5.39 9.17 13.46
C GLU A 503 5.27 7.96 14.39
N ILE A 504 4.12 7.77 15.05
CA ILE A 504 3.85 6.56 15.86
C ILE A 504 3.96 5.31 14.98
N ILE A 505 3.27 5.30 13.83
CA ILE A 505 3.25 4.16 12.90
C ILE A 505 4.67 3.87 12.37
N ASN A 506 5.41 4.91 12.01
CA ASN A 506 6.78 4.79 11.51
C ASN A 506 7.69 4.16 12.58
N GLN A 507 7.65 4.65 13.83
CA GLN A 507 8.45 4.07 14.92
C GLN A 507 8.09 2.61 15.19
N ILE A 508 6.81 2.24 15.17
CA ILE A 508 6.38 0.84 15.33
C ILE A 508 6.93 -0.01 14.19
N SER A 509 6.81 0.46 12.95
CA SER A 509 7.30 -0.27 11.77
C SER A 509 8.82 -0.47 11.81
N ASP A 510 9.58 0.56 12.23
CA ASP A 510 11.03 0.49 12.35
C ASP A 510 11.45 -0.47 13.46
N LEU A 511 10.78 -0.42 14.61
CA LEU A 511 11.00 -1.35 15.72
C LEU A 511 10.67 -2.79 15.31
N ASP A 512 9.56 -3.04 14.63
CA ASP A 512 9.18 -4.38 14.17
C ASP A 512 10.22 -4.97 13.20
N VAL A 513 10.75 -4.15 12.27
CA VAL A 513 11.86 -4.57 11.40
C VAL A 513 13.12 -4.91 12.20
N LEU A 514 13.52 -4.06 13.15
CA LEU A 514 14.69 -4.31 14.01
C LEU A 514 14.51 -5.58 14.86
N ILE A 515 13.31 -5.81 15.39
CA ILE A 515 12.97 -7.02 16.14
C ILE A 515 13.03 -8.25 15.24
N ALA A 516 12.52 -8.18 14.02
CA ALA A 516 12.60 -9.27 13.05
C ALA A 516 14.05 -9.61 12.68
N MET A 517 14.90 -8.60 12.51
CA MET A 517 16.34 -8.78 12.29
C MET A 517 17.02 -9.41 13.51
N SER A 518 16.66 -8.98 14.72
CA SER A 518 17.14 -9.56 15.98
C SER A 518 16.75 -11.04 16.11
N LYS A 519 15.51 -11.41 15.74
CA LYS A 519 15.06 -12.81 15.74
C LYS A 519 15.77 -13.67 14.72
N TYR A 520 16.09 -13.12 13.55
CA TYR A 520 16.90 -13.84 12.55
C TYR A 520 18.23 -14.31 13.14
N LEU A 521 18.85 -13.56 14.06
CA LEU A 521 20.09 -13.94 14.74
C LEU A 521 19.96 -15.18 15.65
N GLU A 522 18.77 -15.49 16.16
CA GLU A 522 18.56 -16.59 17.12
C GLU A 522 18.66 -17.97 16.50
N ASN A 523 18.43 -18.08 15.18
CA ASN A 523 18.21 -19.36 14.50
C ASN A 523 19.48 -20.14 14.11
N ASP A 524 20.70 -19.67 14.42
CA ASP A 524 21.92 -20.37 13.94
C ASP A 524 23.19 -20.12 14.78
N GLN A 525 24.07 -21.12 14.88
CA GLN A 525 25.30 -21.06 15.70
C GLN A 525 26.54 -20.54 14.95
N HIS A 526 26.49 -20.40 13.62
CA HIS A 526 27.65 -20.01 12.81
C HIS A 526 27.43 -18.68 12.05
N LYS A 527 27.09 -17.63 12.80
CA LYS A 527 26.84 -16.29 12.26
C LYS A 527 27.94 -15.30 12.67
N CYS A 528 28.57 -14.66 11.69
CA CYS A 528 29.57 -13.62 11.88
C CYS A 528 28.94 -12.22 11.78
N LEU A 529 29.50 -11.26 12.54
CA LEU A 529 29.17 -9.84 12.37
C LEU A 529 30.04 -9.29 11.22
N PRO A 530 29.45 -8.81 10.11
CA PRO A 530 30.23 -8.38 8.96
C PRO A 530 30.94 -7.06 9.24
N ILE A 531 32.16 -6.93 8.73
CA ILE A 531 33.03 -5.76 8.91
C ILE A 531 33.05 -4.94 7.63
N GLN A 532 32.60 -3.68 7.72
CA GLN A 532 32.69 -2.75 6.61
C GLN A 532 34.14 -2.30 6.38
N SER A 533 34.55 -2.20 5.12
CA SER A 533 35.87 -1.74 4.69
C SER A 533 35.73 -0.78 3.50
N ASP A 534 36.56 0.27 3.48
CA ASP A 534 36.65 1.20 2.34
C ASP A 534 37.48 0.64 1.19
N GLN A 535 38.20 -0.47 1.42
CA GLN A 535 38.96 -1.15 0.39
C GLN A 535 38.01 -1.83 -0.59
N ASN A 536 38.39 -1.84 -1.88
CA ASN A 536 37.63 -2.51 -2.92
C ASN A 536 37.80 -4.03 -2.86
N GLN A 537 37.27 -4.65 -1.80
CA GLN A 537 37.37 -6.08 -1.52
C GLN A 537 36.08 -6.65 -0.90
N LEU A 538 35.81 -7.91 -1.20
CA LEU A 538 34.76 -8.71 -0.59
C LEU A 538 35.37 -10.06 -0.20
N ILE A 539 35.52 -10.28 1.11
CA ILE A 539 36.10 -11.49 1.69
C ILE A 539 35.00 -12.21 2.46
N LEU A 540 34.79 -13.48 2.14
CA LEU A 540 33.88 -14.38 2.81
C LEU A 540 34.63 -15.67 3.15
N LYS A 541 34.63 -16.09 4.42
CA LYS A 541 35.19 -17.37 4.84
C LYS A 541 34.11 -18.27 5.41
N ASP A 542 34.15 -19.54 5.04
CA ASP A 542 33.20 -20.58 5.43
C ASP A 542 31.74 -20.10 5.33
N PHE A 543 31.40 -19.42 4.23
CA PHE A 543 30.04 -18.90 4.06
C PHE A 543 29.10 -19.99 3.55
N CYS A 544 27.86 -19.94 4.04
CA CYS A 544 26.79 -20.83 3.67
C CYS A 544 25.57 -20.06 3.15
N HIS A 545 24.75 -20.69 2.30
CA HIS A 545 23.47 -20.09 1.94
C HIS A 545 22.50 -20.20 3.13
N PRO A 546 21.90 -19.10 3.65
CA PRO A 546 21.08 -19.12 4.87
C PRO A 546 19.85 -20.05 4.83
N LEU A 547 19.41 -20.44 3.63
CA LEU A 547 18.23 -21.30 3.42
C LEU A 547 18.57 -22.78 3.16
N ILE A 548 19.85 -23.13 3.03
CA ILE A 548 20.28 -24.51 2.73
C ILE A 548 20.68 -25.19 4.04
N GLN A 549 19.96 -26.24 4.41
CA GLN A 549 20.35 -27.11 5.54
C GLN A 549 21.59 -27.93 5.16
N ASN A 550 22.49 -28.15 6.11
CA ASN A 550 23.75 -28.88 5.90
C ASN A 550 24.59 -28.33 4.73
N CYS A 551 24.63 -27.00 4.58
CA CYS A 551 25.38 -26.34 3.53
C CYS A 551 26.89 -26.64 3.65
N ILE A 552 27.53 -26.99 2.53
CA ILE A 552 28.99 -27.07 2.44
C ILE A 552 29.55 -25.63 2.48
N PRO A 553 30.41 -25.29 3.46
CA PRO A 553 30.98 -23.95 3.55
C PRO A 553 31.89 -23.63 2.35
N ASN A 554 31.90 -22.37 1.94
CA ASN A 554 32.72 -21.90 0.83
C ASN A 554 33.55 -20.69 1.24
N ASP A 555 34.71 -20.52 0.61
CA ASP A 555 35.52 -19.31 0.71
C ASP A 555 35.46 -18.49 -0.57
N LEU A 556 35.51 -17.17 -0.45
CA LEU A 556 35.53 -16.24 -1.56
C LEU A 556 36.33 -14.98 -1.21
N ASN A 557 37.17 -14.53 -2.13
CA ASN A 557 37.83 -13.24 -2.05
C ASN A 557 37.74 -12.55 -3.42
N ILE A 558 37.11 -11.38 -3.48
CA ILE A 558 36.89 -10.65 -4.72
C ILE A 558 37.39 -9.22 -4.56
N ASN A 559 38.30 -8.80 -5.43
CA ASN A 559 38.71 -7.40 -5.53
C ASN A 559 37.94 -6.66 -6.62
N LYS A 560 37.87 -7.26 -7.82
CA LYS A 560 37.27 -6.61 -9.00
C LYS A 560 36.27 -7.49 -9.71
N CYS A 561 36.71 -8.67 -10.10
CA CYS A 561 35.89 -9.64 -10.81
C CYS A 561 36.30 -11.02 -10.34
N ILE A 562 35.33 -11.93 -10.27
CA ILE A 562 35.55 -13.36 -10.24
C ILE A 562 34.71 -14.02 -11.33
N ILE A 563 35.33 -14.97 -12.03
CA ILE A 563 34.65 -15.78 -13.04
C ILE A 563 34.53 -17.19 -12.46
N LEU A 564 33.30 -17.70 -12.43
CA LEU A 564 32.97 -19.03 -11.92
C LEU A 564 32.65 -19.95 -13.10
N THR A 565 33.46 -20.98 -13.28
CA THR A 565 33.29 -22.02 -14.30
C THR A 565 33.05 -23.39 -13.65
N GLY A 566 32.50 -24.33 -14.41
CA GLY A 566 32.25 -25.70 -13.97
C GLY A 566 30.93 -26.27 -14.51
N TYR A 567 30.70 -27.56 -14.27
CA TYR A 567 29.51 -28.27 -14.76
C TYR A 567 28.19 -27.75 -14.14
N ASN A 568 27.07 -28.07 -14.79
CA ASN A 568 25.75 -27.85 -14.21
C ASN A 568 25.58 -28.69 -12.93
N GLY A 569 24.93 -28.10 -11.92
CA GLY A 569 24.78 -28.72 -10.60
C GLY A 569 25.99 -28.58 -9.66
N ALA A 570 27.10 -27.98 -10.11
CA ALA A 570 28.27 -27.72 -9.25
C ALA A 570 28.06 -26.57 -8.22
N GLY A 571 26.90 -25.92 -8.22
CA GLY A 571 26.56 -24.86 -7.25
C GLY A 571 26.95 -23.44 -7.65
N LYS A 572 27.32 -23.17 -8.92
CA LYS A 572 27.68 -21.82 -9.42
C LYS A 572 26.61 -20.76 -9.10
N SER A 573 25.35 -21.00 -9.52
CA SER A 573 24.24 -20.10 -9.25
C SER A 573 23.96 -19.98 -7.75
N THR A 574 24.13 -21.06 -6.98
CA THR A 574 23.97 -21.05 -5.52
C THR A 574 24.99 -20.14 -4.85
N ILE A 575 26.26 -20.21 -5.23
CA ILE A 575 27.31 -19.29 -4.74
C ILE A 575 26.96 -17.85 -5.07
N LEU A 576 26.54 -17.58 -6.30
CA LEU A 576 26.20 -16.22 -6.74
C LEU A 576 25.00 -15.65 -5.97
N ARG A 577 23.96 -16.47 -5.71
CA ARG A 577 22.83 -16.08 -4.82
C ARG A 577 23.26 -15.87 -3.39
N SER A 578 24.07 -16.79 -2.84
CA SER A 578 24.60 -16.67 -1.47
C SER A 578 25.32 -15.34 -1.29
N VAL A 579 26.28 -15.03 -2.17
CA VAL A 579 27.08 -13.80 -2.03
C VAL A 579 26.20 -12.55 -2.10
N GLY A 580 25.29 -12.48 -3.08
CA GLY A 580 24.37 -11.34 -3.19
C GLY A 580 23.50 -11.17 -1.94
N LEU A 581 22.92 -12.25 -1.45
CA LEU A 581 22.10 -12.26 -0.24
C LEU A 581 22.90 -11.86 1.01
N LEU A 582 24.11 -12.37 1.18
CA LEU A 582 24.99 -12.03 2.31
C LEU A 582 25.41 -10.56 2.28
N VAL A 583 25.73 -10.01 1.11
CA VAL A 583 26.02 -8.57 0.96
C VAL A 583 24.81 -7.74 1.39
N ILE A 584 23.61 -8.10 0.96
CA ILE A 584 22.40 -7.35 1.36
C ILE A 584 22.17 -7.45 2.87
N LEU A 585 22.28 -8.65 3.46
CA LEU A 585 22.17 -8.82 4.91
C LEU A 585 23.20 -7.97 5.66
N ALA A 586 24.45 -7.94 5.19
CA ALA A 586 25.49 -7.10 5.77
C ALA A 586 25.17 -5.60 5.67
N MET A 587 24.63 -5.13 4.54
CA MET A 587 24.20 -3.74 4.36
C MET A 587 22.97 -3.36 5.20
N LEU A 588 22.09 -4.32 5.51
CA LEU A 588 21.03 -4.15 6.49
C LEU A 588 21.56 -4.08 7.94
N GLY A 589 22.84 -4.38 8.15
CA GLY A 589 23.46 -4.50 9.47
C GLY A 589 23.16 -5.83 10.15
N CYS A 590 22.68 -6.84 9.43
CA CYS A 590 22.43 -8.17 9.99
C CYS A 590 23.73 -8.96 10.11
N TYR A 591 23.70 -9.96 10.99
CA TYR A 591 24.69 -11.01 10.98
C TYR A 591 24.53 -11.89 9.74
N VAL A 592 25.59 -12.58 9.34
CA VAL A 592 25.66 -13.39 8.12
C VAL A 592 26.21 -14.79 8.45
N PRO A 593 25.70 -15.88 7.84
CA PRO A 593 26.19 -17.24 8.09
C PRO A 593 27.55 -17.50 7.42
N CYS A 594 28.61 -17.09 8.11
CA CYS A 594 30.02 -17.16 7.74
C CYS A 594 30.86 -17.25 9.01
N GLN A 595 32.11 -17.66 8.86
CA GLN A 595 33.12 -17.43 9.90
C GLN A 595 33.62 -15.98 9.88
N GLN A 596 33.82 -15.41 8.69
CA GLN A 596 34.32 -14.05 8.52
C GLN A 596 33.73 -13.41 7.26
N MET A 597 33.33 -12.14 7.38
CA MET A 597 32.93 -11.31 6.24
C MET A 597 33.54 -9.92 6.34
N ILE A 598 34.26 -9.51 5.29
CA ILE A 598 34.71 -8.13 5.07
C ILE A 598 34.10 -7.68 3.76
N PHE A 599 33.44 -6.52 3.74
CA PHE A 599 32.75 -6.02 2.55
C PHE A 599 32.85 -4.51 2.46
N LYS A 600 32.70 -3.97 1.24
CA LYS A 600 32.46 -2.55 1.02
C LYS A 600 30.97 -2.28 0.81
N THR A 601 30.56 -1.02 0.97
CA THR A 601 29.21 -0.60 0.55
C THR A 601 29.14 -0.43 -0.97
N PHE A 602 27.97 -0.75 -1.52
CA PHE A 602 27.66 -0.59 -2.94
C PHE A 602 26.59 0.48 -3.12
N ASN A 603 26.60 1.17 -4.25
CA ASN A 603 25.54 2.10 -4.61
C ASN A 603 24.37 1.37 -5.27
N GLU A 604 24.65 0.25 -5.94
CA GLU A 604 23.63 -0.54 -6.62
C GLU A 604 23.97 -2.03 -6.59
N ILE A 605 22.94 -2.87 -6.57
CA ILE A 605 23.08 -4.33 -6.71
C ILE A 605 22.19 -4.78 -7.87
N HIS A 606 22.84 -5.35 -8.89
CA HIS A 606 22.18 -5.83 -10.11
C HIS A 606 22.36 -7.34 -10.24
N CYS A 607 21.28 -8.01 -10.63
CA CYS A 607 21.26 -9.45 -10.85
C CYS A 607 20.69 -9.78 -12.22
N ARG A 608 21.37 -10.71 -12.91
CA ARG A 608 20.85 -11.45 -14.04
C ARG A 608 21.01 -12.93 -13.74
N MET A 609 19.99 -13.54 -13.12
CA MET A 609 19.99 -14.94 -12.73
C MET A 609 18.69 -15.63 -13.12
N GLY A 610 18.75 -16.51 -14.12
CA GLY A 610 17.55 -17.15 -14.67
C GLY A 610 16.69 -16.19 -15.49
N ALA A 611 15.95 -16.71 -16.47
CA ALA A 611 14.88 -15.96 -17.12
C ALA A 611 13.56 -16.40 -16.47
N TYR A 612 12.68 -15.45 -16.15
CA TYR A 612 11.27 -15.77 -16.01
C TYR A 612 10.73 -15.86 -17.43
N ASP A 613 10.16 -17.01 -17.81
CA ASP A 613 9.53 -17.14 -19.12
C ASP A 613 8.39 -16.14 -19.21
N THR A 614 8.55 -15.11 -20.05
CA THR A 614 7.46 -14.22 -20.41
C THR A 614 6.78 -14.82 -21.65
N ILE A 615 5.45 -14.94 -21.61
CA ILE A 615 4.67 -15.51 -22.72
C ILE A 615 4.80 -14.65 -24.01
N ARG A 616 5.25 -13.39 -23.87
CA ARG A 616 5.15 -12.36 -24.90
C ARG A 616 6.47 -11.91 -25.50
N GLU A 617 7.61 -12.14 -24.86
CA GLU A 617 8.91 -11.62 -25.31
C GLU A 617 9.97 -12.73 -25.40
N SER A 618 10.97 -12.54 -26.26
CA SER A 618 12.10 -13.46 -26.34
C SER A 618 12.90 -13.42 -25.04
N THR A 619 13.18 -14.59 -24.46
CA THR A 619 14.00 -14.72 -23.25
C THR A 619 15.38 -14.06 -23.41
N PHE A 620 15.93 -14.08 -24.62
CA PHE A 620 17.20 -13.43 -24.95
C PHE A 620 17.08 -11.89 -24.95
N PHE A 621 15.96 -11.34 -25.41
CA PHE A 621 15.73 -9.90 -25.38
C PHE A 621 15.63 -9.38 -23.94
N VAL A 622 14.83 -10.05 -23.09
CA VAL A 622 14.72 -9.73 -21.65
C VAL A 622 16.09 -9.79 -20.97
N GLU A 623 16.89 -10.81 -21.27
CA GLU A 623 18.25 -10.95 -20.78
C GLU A 623 19.14 -9.76 -21.15
N LEU A 624 19.08 -9.29 -22.40
CA LEU A 624 19.88 -8.13 -22.83
C LEU A 624 19.40 -6.83 -22.20
N GLN A 625 18.09 -6.67 -21.98
CA GLN A 625 17.55 -5.52 -21.25
C GLN A 625 18.02 -5.48 -19.79
N GLU A 626 18.08 -6.63 -19.11
CA GLU A 626 18.61 -6.71 -17.75
C GLU A 626 20.08 -6.28 -17.70
N VAL A 627 20.89 -6.72 -18.66
CA VAL A 627 22.29 -6.30 -18.77
C VAL A 627 22.41 -4.81 -19.09
N ARG A 628 21.54 -4.25 -19.94
CA ARG A 628 21.56 -2.82 -20.27
C ARG A 628 21.49 -1.94 -19.01
N ARG A 629 20.77 -2.38 -17.97
CA ARG A 629 20.68 -1.66 -16.68
C ARG A 629 21.98 -1.71 -15.86
N MET A 630 22.88 -2.66 -16.16
CA MET A 630 24.20 -2.79 -15.51
C MET A 630 25.27 -1.93 -16.18
N ILE A 631 25.02 -1.50 -17.42
CA ILE A 631 25.92 -0.64 -18.19
C ILE A 631 25.88 0.77 -17.60
N ASP A 632 27.06 1.34 -17.36
CA ASP A 632 27.29 2.71 -16.87
C ASP A 632 27.02 2.91 -15.37
N THR A 633 27.07 1.80 -14.64
CA THR A 633 26.97 1.80 -13.19
C THR A 633 28.32 2.10 -12.53
N GLN A 634 28.28 2.71 -11.34
CA GLN A 634 29.48 2.99 -10.54
C GLN A 634 29.31 2.47 -9.12
N ASN A 635 30.36 1.86 -8.58
CA ASN A 635 30.37 1.26 -7.25
C ASN A 635 29.26 0.20 -7.05
N SER A 636 28.99 -0.60 -8.08
CA SER A 636 27.90 -1.58 -8.06
C SER A 636 28.39 -3.01 -7.86
N LEU A 637 27.53 -3.88 -7.31
CA LEU A 637 27.73 -5.33 -7.30
C LEU A 637 26.93 -5.94 -8.47
N LEU A 638 27.63 -6.53 -9.43
CA LEU A 638 27.04 -7.12 -10.63
C LEU A 638 27.10 -8.66 -10.53
N LEU A 639 25.92 -9.27 -10.49
CA LEU A 639 25.71 -10.70 -10.32
C LEU A 639 25.15 -11.28 -11.62
N ILE A 640 26.01 -11.88 -12.45
CA ILE A 640 25.66 -12.31 -13.82
C ILE A 640 25.84 -13.83 -13.95
N ASP A 641 24.75 -14.55 -14.23
CA ASP A 641 24.74 -16.01 -14.27
C ASP A 641 24.46 -16.55 -15.67
N GLU A 642 25.47 -17.07 -16.40
CA GLU A 642 25.38 -17.72 -17.73
C GLU A 642 24.91 -16.83 -18.88
N LEU A 643 25.48 -15.63 -19.02
CA LEU A 643 25.10 -14.67 -20.06
C LEU A 643 25.36 -15.23 -21.46
N GLY A 644 24.41 -15.05 -22.38
CA GLY A 644 24.50 -15.49 -23.78
C GLY A 644 23.93 -16.88 -24.05
N ARG A 645 23.28 -17.55 -23.07
CA ARG A 645 22.74 -18.92 -23.26
C ARG A 645 21.53 -18.99 -24.20
N GLY A 646 20.82 -17.89 -24.41
CA GLY A 646 19.61 -17.82 -25.24
C GLY A 646 19.86 -17.70 -26.74
N THR A 647 21.12 -17.81 -27.20
CA THR A 647 21.52 -17.62 -28.60
C THR A 647 22.57 -18.66 -29.04
N SER A 648 23.07 -18.56 -30.27
CA SER A 648 24.12 -19.44 -30.81
C SER A 648 25.40 -19.39 -29.95
N SER A 649 26.17 -20.48 -29.87
CA SER A 649 27.37 -20.52 -29.02
C SER A 649 28.41 -19.44 -29.39
N ILE A 650 28.53 -19.13 -30.68
CA ILE A 650 29.47 -18.12 -31.18
C ILE A 650 29.00 -16.72 -30.75
N ASP A 651 27.72 -16.41 -30.96
CA ASP A 651 27.14 -15.12 -30.58
C ASP A 651 27.13 -14.95 -29.07
N GLY A 652 26.75 -16.00 -28.34
CA GLY A 652 26.71 -16.04 -26.89
C GLY A 652 28.08 -15.77 -26.27
N HIS A 653 29.13 -16.43 -26.76
CA HIS A 653 30.51 -16.17 -26.34
C HIS A 653 30.92 -14.73 -26.65
N ALA A 654 30.70 -14.26 -27.88
CA ALA A 654 31.09 -12.91 -28.30
C ALA A 654 30.41 -11.83 -27.46
N ILE A 655 29.11 -12.00 -27.17
CA ILE A 655 28.31 -11.08 -26.35
C ILE A 655 28.79 -11.12 -24.90
N ALA A 656 28.89 -12.31 -24.30
CA ALA A 656 29.32 -12.47 -22.91
C ALA A 656 30.71 -11.86 -22.67
N TYR A 657 31.67 -12.15 -23.57
CA TYR A 657 33.01 -11.62 -23.49
C TYR A 657 33.05 -10.10 -23.67
N SER A 658 32.33 -9.56 -24.67
CA SER A 658 32.30 -8.12 -24.93
C SER A 658 31.70 -7.32 -23.78
N ILE A 659 30.63 -7.84 -23.17
CA ILE A 659 29.98 -7.23 -22.01
C ILE A 659 30.90 -7.30 -20.79
N LEU A 660 31.48 -8.46 -20.48
CA LEU A 660 32.43 -8.59 -19.38
C LEU A 660 33.59 -7.61 -19.52
N LYS A 661 34.16 -7.52 -20.73
CA LYS A 661 35.24 -6.58 -21.08
C LYS A 661 34.85 -5.11 -20.87
N TYR A 662 33.60 -4.77 -21.14
CA TYR A 662 33.06 -3.43 -20.89
C TYR A 662 32.90 -3.19 -19.39
N LEU A 663 32.26 -4.11 -18.66
CA LEU A 663 32.01 -3.98 -17.22
C LEU A 663 33.31 -3.91 -16.40
N LEU A 664 34.37 -4.61 -16.82
CA LEU A 664 35.68 -4.56 -16.16
C LEU A 664 36.29 -3.15 -16.14
N LYS A 665 35.94 -2.27 -17.09
CA LYS A 665 36.37 -0.87 -17.12
C LYS A 665 35.63 0.01 -16.12
N GLN A 666 34.45 -0.41 -15.67
CA GLN A 666 33.61 0.36 -14.77
C GLN A 666 34.07 0.19 -13.33
N ASN A 667 33.70 1.10 -12.41
CA ASN A 667 34.08 0.99 -11.00
C ASN A 667 33.16 0.04 -10.22
N SER A 668 32.85 -1.13 -10.77
CA SER A 668 31.94 -2.12 -10.18
C SER A 668 32.67 -3.42 -9.84
N MET A 669 32.09 -4.20 -8.92
CA MET A 669 32.53 -5.55 -8.56
C MET A 669 31.66 -6.58 -9.29
N ILE A 670 32.29 -7.59 -9.90
CA ILE A 670 31.61 -8.49 -10.82
C ILE A 670 31.75 -9.95 -10.36
N LEU A 671 30.62 -10.65 -10.20
CA LEU A 671 30.57 -12.10 -10.15
C LEU A 671 29.95 -12.59 -11.46
N PHE A 672 30.72 -13.34 -12.24
CA PHE A 672 30.31 -13.77 -13.57
C PHE A 672 30.38 -15.29 -13.66
N THR A 673 29.27 -15.98 -13.90
CA THR A 673 29.31 -17.42 -14.24
C THR A 673 29.21 -17.60 -15.74
N THR A 674 29.93 -18.58 -16.27
CA THR A 674 29.85 -18.90 -17.70
C THR A 674 30.17 -20.36 -17.99
N HIS A 675 29.60 -20.85 -19.07
CA HIS A 675 29.98 -22.12 -19.73
C HIS A 675 30.88 -21.89 -20.93
N PHE A 676 31.01 -20.65 -21.39
CA PHE A 676 31.89 -20.31 -22.48
C PHE A 676 33.33 -20.37 -22.02
N ASP A 677 34.21 -20.83 -22.89
CA ASP A 677 35.66 -20.88 -22.66
C ASP A 677 36.26 -19.47 -22.75
N ILE A 678 35.93 -18.65 -21.74
CA ILE A 678 36.52 -17.33 -21.53
C ILE A 678 37.75 -17.56 -20.66
N THR A 679 38.92 -17.57 -21.30
CA THR A 679 40.14 -17.99 -20.61
C THR A 679 40.65 -16.92 -19.64
N LEU A 680 41.30 -17.39 -18.58
CA LEU A 680 42.10 -16.56 -17.66
C LEU A 680 43.00 -15.59 -18.41
N ASP A 681 43.72 -16.11 -19.39
CA ASP A 681 44.71 -15.36 -20.15
C ASP A 681 44.08 -14.21 -20.92
N GLN A 682 42.90 -14.41 -21.52
CA GLN A 682 42.19 -13.34 -22.24
C GLN A 682 41.76 -12.21 -21.32
N VAL A 683 41.32 -12.52 -20.09
CA VAL A 683 40.88 -11.54 -19.11
C VAL A 683 42.08 -10.84 -18.48
N MET A 684 43.11 -11.59 -18.07
CA MET A 684 44.34 -11.06 -17.48
C MET A 684 45.11 -10.18 -18.47
N TYR A 685 45.27 -10.63 -19.72
CA TYR A 685 45.88 -9.84 -20.79
C TYR A 685 45.15 -8.50 -20.96
N TYR A 686 43.83 -8.50 -20.90
CA TYR A 686 43.06 -7.27 -20.99
C TYR A 686 43.25 -6.38 -19.75
N MET A 687 43.24 -6.93 -18.54
CA MET A 687 43.45 -6.14 -17.31
C MET A 687 44.84 -5.50 -17.28
N ASP A 688 45.87 -6.24 -17.70
CA ASP A 688 47.25 -5.75 -17.75
C ASP A 688 47.41 -4.62 -18.80
N ASN A 689 46.85 -4.77 -20.00
CA ASN A 689 46.93 -3.75 -21.06
C ASN A 689 46.25 -2.42 -20.72
N TYR A 690 45.28 -2.43 -19.82
CA TYR A 690 44.53 -1.24 -19.42
C TYR A 690 44.84 -0.79 -17.98
N GLN A 691 45.90 -1.35 -17.37
CA GLN A 691 46.35 -1.03 -16.00
C GLN A 691 45.22 -1.12 -14.96
N LEU A 692 44.30 -2.06 -15.12
CA LEU A 692 43.19 -2.28 -14.19
C LEU A 692 43.69 -3.03 -12.95
N GLN A 693 43.12 -2.76 -11.76
CA GLN A 693 43.43 -3.52 -10.55
C GLN A 693 43.26 -5.02 -10.80
N LYS A 694 44.31 -5.82 -10.60
CA LYS A 694 44.25 -7.28 -10.77
C LYS A 694 43.14 -7.87 -9.88
N GLY A 695 42.10 -8.40 -10.50
CA GLY A 695 41.10 -9.23 -9.81
C GLY A 695 41.71 -10.58 -9.43
N GLN A 696 41.11 -11.30 -8.49
CA GLN A 696 41.33 -12.75 -8.42
C GLN A 696 40.56 -13.36 -9.59
N VAL A 697 41.28 -13.78 -10.61
CA VAL A 697 40.69 -14.23 -11.86
C VAL A 697 40.59 -15.76 -11.79
N ILE A 698 39.38 -16.27 -12.00
CA ILE A 698 38.92 -17.68 -12.03
C ILE A 698 39.04 -18.48 -10.73
N LYS A 699 37.87 -18.93 -10.24
CA LYS A 699 37.73 -20.08 -9.33
C LYS A 699 37.03 -21.19 -10.11
N GLU A 700 37.78 -22.21 -10.51
CA GLU A 700 37.23 -23.41 -11.14
C GLU A 700 36.64 -24.32 -10.05
N LEU A 701 35.33 -24.62 -10.14
CA LEU A 701 34.67 -25.51 -9.19
C LEU A 701 34.88 -26.96 -9.65
N THR A 702 35.95 -27.60 -9.15
CA THR A 702 36.40 -28.93 -9.58
C THR A 702 35.71 -30.09 -8.86
N SER A 703 34.89 -29.83 -7.84
CA SER A 703 34.19 -30.86 -7.05
C SER A 703 32.71 -30.54 -6.85
N LYS A 704 31.90 -31.59 -6.63
CA LYS A 704 30.47 -31.46 -6.27
C LYS A 704 30.35 -30.68 -4.95
N ILE A 705 29.97 -29.41 -5.01
CA ILE A 705 29.68 -28.56 -3.84
C ILE A 705 28.27 -28.84 -3.27
N LEU A 706 27.58 -29.89 -3.73
CA LEU A 706 26.24 -30.25 -3.27
C LEU A 706 26.09 -31.78 -3.18
N ILE A 707 26.35 -32.34 -1.99
CA ILE A 707 25.42 -33.21 -1.22
C ILE A 707 25.64 -32.91 0.26
#